data_AF-A0A5B6ZZV1-F1
#
_entry.id   AF-A0A5B6ZZV1-F1
#
_cell.length_a   1.000
_cell.length_b   1.000
_cell.length_c   1.000
_cell.angle_alpha   90.00
_cell.angle_beta   90.00
_cell.angle_gamma   90.00
#
_symmetry.space_group_name_H-M   'P 1'
#
loop_
_entity.id
_entity.type
_entity.pdbx_description
1 polymer ?
#
loop_
_entity_poly.entity_id
_entity_poly.type
_entity_poly.pdbx_seq_one_letter_code
_entity_poly.pdbx_strand_id
1 'polypeptide(L)'
;MELLSLSDPPGPAGDSFSGFPSPANSRHGFDGTSLTATSQLPEIVEEGGDRVHVAVGKSVNKAVSLLHWAFRQFANQEICVAHVYQPSPLIPTLLGKLPASQANSEVVSAYRKEEREKTSNLLLNYLSICYRSKVKASTITIEADQVQRGIVDLVNKYGIRKLVMGAVPENCMKVKKSSSKASYVAKNAPPFCEIWFANKGKHMWTREAFEDPSFVPPVCNPETATSVNLRSRSLQYHNSEESTSVGVRNWIQAEAIQTEVSLSPTLASSTNRCDPHYFYSFSSPTSTSSGSGYTSSAEQRVSSDFDTKVGEESLYSQLTEVRIEAEASRNEALAELLKRKKLETKAAEAMSKIKAFDSAHAHEVKLRRESEDALRMTIQEQEKLLEERELVTRELHKDMRNIALLDSRAQEANRRCEEASEELKLIQESIATLRHEKQKIRRQKMEAMHWLEQWKRCGQAAGANCNGFIGDSPQLAEFSLSDLQTATCNFSESFKIGQGGYGSVYKGEMLDKTVAIKKLHPHNMQGQSEFQQEVQVLGKLQHPHLVTLIGVCPESWSLVYEYLPNGNLQDRLFRKSNIDSLTWKIRARIVAEIASALLFLHSSKPEKIVHGNLKPENILLHSELSCKICDFGICRLLPEETLRRCPSFRQYTEPKGAFPYTDPEFQRTGILTPKSDIYSFGLIILQLLTGRALVGLVGEARKAVSCGILASILDSSAGEWPTFVTRRLVDLGLQCCELNSRDRPELTPILVRELEQLHVLEERPVPSFFLCPILQEIMHDPQVAADGFTYEGEALRGWLENGRETSPMTNLKLSHLHLAPNHALRLAIQEWLCKC
;
A
#
# COMPACT_ATOMS: atom_id res chain seq x y z
N MET A 1 -12.86 56.39 45.96
CA MET A 1 -12.84 56.62 44.50
C MET A 1 -13.49 55.42 43.84
N GLU A 2 -14.01 55.63 42.63
CA GLU A 2 -14.87 54.75 41.84
C GLU A 2 -14.66 53.23 41.95
N LEU A 3 -15.79 52.52 42.08
CA LEU A 3 -15.94 51.14 41.62
C LEU A 3 -16.45 51.20 40.18
N LEU A 4 -15.83 50.43 39.26
CA LEU A 4 -16.36 50.20 37.92
C LEU A 4 -16.60 48.71 37.71
N SER A 5 -17.86 48.33 37.60
CA SER A 5 -18.33 47.00 37.24
C SER A 5 -18.36 46.85 35.71
N LEU A 6 -17.84 45.73 35.19
CA LEU A 6 -18.00 45.35 33.79
C LEU A 6 -19.38 44.71 33.55
N SER A 7 -19.88 44.84 32.32
CA SER A 7 -21.31 44.66 31.98
C SER A 7 -21.65 43.29 31.39
N ASP A 8 -22.89 42.85 31.63
CA ASP A 8 -23.52 41.75 30.91
C ASP A 8 -23.91 42.14 29.46
N PRO A 9 -23.96 41.18 28.50
CA PRO A 9 -24.47 41.41 27.16
C PRO A 9 -26.03 41.37 27.10
N PRO A 10 -26.68 42.15 26.22
CA PRO A 10 -28.13 42.34 26.24
C PRO A 10 -28.94 41.27 25.49
N GLY A 11 -30.17 41.05 25.97
CA GLY A 11 -31.25 40.36 25.25
C GLY A 11 -31.96 41.23 24.19
N PRO A 12 -32.98 40.69 23.51
CA PRO A 12 -33.38 41.17 22.18
C PRO A 12 -34.40 42.33 22.17
N ALA A 13 -34.34 43.11 21.10
CA ALA A 13 -35.43 43.97 20.63
C ALA A 13 -36.03 43.37 19.35
N GLY A 14 -37.35 43.52 19.16
CA GLY A 14 -38.08 43.02 18.00
C GLY A 14 -38.61 44.13 17.09
N ASP A 15 -39.62 43.76 16.29
CA ASP A 15 -40.42 44.61 15.39
C ASP A 15 -39.72 45.19 14.14
N SER A 16 -40.38 45.26 12.96
CA SER A 16 -41.67 44.65 12.53
C SER A 16 -41.89 44.79 11.00
N PHE A 17 -42.88 44.05 10.45
CA PHE A 17 -43.51 44.17 9.11
C PHE A 17 -42.63 43.96 7.84
N SER A 18 -43.16 43.58 6.67
CA SER A 18 -44.25 42.64 6.29
C SER A 18 -44.29 42.50 4.75
N GLY A 19 -44.59 41.33 4.19
CA GLY A 19 -44.60 41.18 2.71
C GLY A 19 -45.08 39.84 2.12
N PHE A 20 -46.22 39.31 2.56
CA PHE A 20 -46.93 38.25 1.82
C PHE A 20 -47.74 38.84 0.64
N PRO A 21 -47.98 38.08 -0.44
CA PRO A 21 -49.23 37.31 -0.47
C PRO A 21 -49.11 35.90 -1.08
N SER A 22 -49.79 34.94 -0.44
CA SER A 22 -50.34 33.76 -1.12
C SER A 22 -51.81 34.03 -1.46
N PRO A 23 -52.31 33.45 -2.56
CA PRO A 23 -53.68 32.93 -2.56
C PRO A 23 -53.72 31.46 -3.04
N ALA A 24 -54.85 30.79 -2.80
CA ALA A 24 -54.97 29.33 -2.92
C ALA A 24 -56.02 28.88 -3.94
N ASN A 25 -55.99 27.58 -4.25
CA ASN A 25 -57.06 26.75 -4.81
C ASN A 25 -57.66 27.14 -6.18
N SER A 26 -57.28 26.37 -7.19
CA SER A 26 -58.27 25.76 -8.09
C SER A 26 -58.06 24.25 -8.14
N ARG A 27 -59.14 23.48 -8.28
CA ARG A 27 -59.10 22.01 -8.29
C ARG A 27 -59.10 21.51 -9.73
N HIS A 28 -58.18 20.63 -10.09
CA HIS A 28 -58.44 19.44 -10.91
C HIS A 28 -57.31 18.43 -10.62
N GLY A 29 -57.67 17.18 -10.31
CA GLY A 29 -56.72 16.15 -9.90
C GLY A 29 -56.41 15.14 -10.99
N PHE A 30 -55.35 14.38 -10.79
CA PHE A 30 -55.13 13.05 -11.36
C PHE A 30 -54.37 12.20 -10.32
N ASP A 31 -54.63 10.89 -10.32
CA ASP A 31 -54.14 9.98 -9.28
C ASP A 31 -52.62 9.72 -9.36
N GLY A 32 -52.04 9.45 -8.19
CA GLY A 32 -50.63 9.09 -8.08
C GLY A 32 -50.39 7.59 -8.27
N THR A 33 -49.57 7.22 -9.25
CA THR A 33 -48.92 5.90 -9.34
C THR A 33 -47.41 6.06 -9.39
N SER A 34 -46.71 5.28 -8.57
CA SER A 34 -45.25 5.27 -8.52
C SER A 34 -44.69 4.53 -9.74
N LEU A 35 -43.78 5.16 -10.47
CA LEU A 35 -43.01 4.54 -11.55
C LEU A 35 -41.51 4.58 -11.22
N THR A 36 -41.01 3.45 -10.75
CA THR A 36 -39.57 3.22 -10.55
C THR A 36 -38.89 3.05 -11.91
N ALA A 37 -38.20 4.10 -12.38
CA ALA A 37 -37.38 4.03 -13.58
C ALA A 37 -36.09 3.23 -13.32
N THR A 38 -36.04 1.99 -13.78
CA THR A 38 -34.83 1.15 -13.79
C THR A 38 -33.85 1.63 -14.86
N SER A 39 -32.65 2.04 -14.45
CA SER A 39 -31.55 2.31 -15.37
C SER A 39 -30.97 0.99 -15.91
N GLN A 40 -31.32 0.65 -17.14
CA GLN A 40 -30.76 -0.50 -17.84
C GLN A 40 -29.26 -0.29 -18.11
N LEU A 41 -28.43 -1.20 -17.61
CA LEU A 41 -27.10 -1.46 -18.19
C LEU A 41 -27.32 -2.29 -19.47
N PRO A 42 -26.58 -2.03 -20.55
CA PRO A 42 -26.80 -2.72 -21.82
C PRO A 42 -26.44 -4.20 -21.72
N GLU A 43 -27.39 -5.06 -22.11
CA GLU A 43 -27.08 -6.46 -22.41
C GLU A 43 -26.24 -6.52 -23.69
N ILE A 44 -25.01 -7.01 -23.56
CA ILE A 44 -24.21 -7.44 -24.72
C ILE A 44 -24.19 -8.96 -24.72
N VAL A 45 -25.10 -9.54 -25.51
CA VAL A 45 -24.98 -10.92 -25.97
C VAL A 45 -23.96 -10.92 -27.10
N GLU A 46 -22.78 -11.46 -26.84
CA GLU A 46 -21.78 -11.81 -27.86
C GLU A 46 -21.54 -13.31 -27.83
N GLU A 47 -21.51 -13.94 -29.01
CA GLU A 47 -21.21 -15.35 -29.19
C GLU A 47 -19.72 -15.66 -28.89
N GLY A 48 -19.39 -16.94 -28.75
CA GLY A 48 -18.13 -17.39 -28.19
C GLY A 48 -16.88 -17.06 -29.02
N GLY A 49 -16.10 -16.06 -28.58
CA GLY A 49 -14.80 -15.68 -29.16
C GLY A 49 -13.68 -15.53 -28.13
N ASP A 50 -12.93 -16.61 -27.90
CA ASP A 50 -11.54 -16.62 -27.41
C ASP A 50 -11.17 -15.74 -26.18
N ARG A 51 -12.01 -15.72 -25.14
CA ARG A 51 -11.73 -15.04 -23.85
C ARG A 51 -11.13 -15.99 -22.80
N VAL A 52 -10.02 -15.60 -22.18
CA VAL A 52 -9.30 -16.39 -21.16
C VAL A 52 -9.52 -15.82 -19.76
N HIS A 53 -9.94 -16.66 -18.83
CA HIS A 53 -10.31 -16.24 -17.48
C HIS A 53 -9.15 -16.50 -16.51
N VAL A 54 -8.71 -15.49 -15.74
CA VAL A 54 -7.60 -15.62 -14.78
C VAL A 54 -8.14 -15.50 -13.36
N ALA A 55 -8.05 -16.58 -12.57
CA ALA A 55 -8.52 -16.61 -11.19
C ALA A 55 -7.53 -15.91 -10.24
N VAL A 56 -7.91 -14.77 -9.69
CA VAL A 56 -7.06 -13.93 -8.82
C VAL A 56 -7.50 -13.92 -7.35
N GLY A 57 -6.54 -13.84 -6.43
CA GLY A 57 -6.79 -13.77 -4.99
C GLY A 57 -6.79 -12.34 -4.42
N LYS A 58 -6.97 -12.21 -3.10
CA LYS A 58 -6.94 -10.93 -2.35
C LYS A 58 -5.54 -10.26 -2.27
N SER A 59 -4.59 -10.60 -3.16
CA SER A 59 -3.19 -10.12 -3.08
C SER A 59 -2.59 -9.90 -4.47
N VAL A 60 -2.58 -8.64 -4.91
CA VAL A 60 -2.12 -8.22 -6.24
C VAL A 60 -0.70 -8.71 -6.53
N ASN A 61 0.25 -8.43 -5.62
CA ASN A 61 1.66 -8.78 -5.79
C ASN A 61 1.92 -10.28 -6.02
N LYS A 62 1.04 -11.17 -5.51
CA LYS A 62 1.14 -12.62 -5.72
C LYS A 62 0.55 -13.07 -7.07
N ALA A 63 -0.40 -12.30 -7.61
CA ALA A 63 -1.06 -12.57 -8.89
C ALA A 63 -0.40 -11.87 -10.09
N VAL A 64 0.44 -10.84 -9.89
CA VAL A 64 1.22 -10.18 -10.96
C VAL A 64 2.02 -11.19 -11.80
N SER A 65 2.70 -12.15 -11.18
CA SER A 65 3.45 -13.19 -11.90
C SER A 65 2.56 -14.22 -12.63
N LEU A 66 1.29 -14.35 -12.23
CA LEU A 66 0.31 -15.21 -12.91
C LEU A 66 -0.27 -14.48 -14.14
N LEU A 67 -0.62 -13.20 -13.98
CA LEU A 67 -1.11 -12.34 -15.06
C LEU A 67 -0.06 -12.16 -16.16
N HIS A 68 1.19 -11.82 -15.82
CA HIS A 68 2.26 -11.74 -16.82
C HIS A 68 2.61 -13.07 -17.49
N TRP A 69 2.29 -14.22 -16.87
CA TRP A 69 2.39 -15.51 -17.55
C TRP A 69 1.23 -15.70 -18.52
N ALA A 70 -0.02 -15.43 -18.10
CA ALA A 70 -1.19 -15.50 -18.97
C ALA A 70 -1.05 -14.59 -20.21
N PHE A 71 -0.61 -13.34 -20.04
CA PHE A 71 -0.37 -12.39 -21.14
C PHE A 71 0.66 -12.89 -22.17
N ARG A 72 1.60 -13.77 -21.77
CA ARG A 72 2.64 -14.34 -22.64
C ARG A 72 2.22 -15.64 -23.32
N GLN A 73 1.22 -16.35 -22.79
CA GLN A 73 0.71 -17.59 -23.38
C GLN A 73 -0.49 -17.32 -24.29
N PHE A 74 -1.38 -16.43 -23.87
CA PHE A 74 -2.62 -16.08 -24.57
C PHE A 74 -2.50 -14.69 -25.20
N ALA A 75 -1.44 -14.48 -25.97
CA ALA A 75 -1.25 -13.25 -26.72
C ALA A 75 -2.43 -13.03 -27.68
N ASN A 76 -2.90 -11.78 -27.77
CA ASN A 76 -4.06 -11.34 -28.55
C ASN A 76 -5.45 -11.86 -28.08
N GLN A 77 -5.54 -12.64 -27.00
CA GLN A 77 -6.83 -13.06 -26.40
C GLN A 77 -7.27 -12.05 -25.31
N GLU A 78 -8.59 -11.87 -25.12
CA GLU A 78 -9.11 -10.99 -24.07
C GLU A 78 -9.00 -11.68 -22.69
N ILE A 79 -8.45 -10.96 -21.70
CA ILE A 79 -8.28 -11.48 -20.34
C ILE A 79 -9.42 -11.06 -19.44
N CYS A 80 -10.25 -12.02 -19.01
CA CYS A 80 -11.25 -11.77 -17.98
C CYS A 80 -10.66 -12.07 -16.59
N VAL A 81 -10.55 -11.08 -15.72
CA VAL A 81 -10.07 -11.24 -14.35
C VAL A 81 -11.21 -11.75 -13.47
N ALA A 82 -11.10 -13.01 -13.03
CA ALA A 82 -12.13 -13.69 -12.25
C ALA A 82 -11.76 -13.68 -10.75
N HIS A 83 -12.67 -13.19 -9.90
CA HIS A 83 -12.46 -13.13 -8.46
C HIS A 83 -13.64 -13.72 -7.66
N VAL A 84 -13.35 -14.43 -6.57
CA VAL A 84 -14.37 -14.86 -5.62
C VAL A 84 -14.30 -13.96 -4.39
N TYR A 85 -15.33 -13.13 -4.24
CA TYR A 85 -15.56 -12.40 -3.01
C TYR A 85 -16.01 -13.39 -1.93
N GLN A 86 -15.16 -13.56 -0.91
CA GLN A 86 -15.47 -14.32 0.30
C GLN A 86 -15.70 -13.30 1.43
N PRO A 87 -16.96 -13.10 1.89
CA PRO A 87 -17.27 -12.17 2.97
C PRO A 87 -16.63 -12.59 4.29
N SER A 88 -16.22 -11.64 5.12
CA SER A 88 -15.65 -11.97 6.43
C SER A 88 -16.71 -12.55 7.39
N PRO A 89 -16.47 -13.70 8.06
CA PRO A 89 -17.35 -14.18 9.13
C PRO A 89 -17.29 -13.32 10.40
N LEU A 90 -16.32 -12.39 10.48
CA LEU A 90 -16.08 -11.50 11.62
C LEU A 90 -16.11 -10.04 11.17
N ILE A 91 -16.85 -9.21 11.90
CA ILE A 91 -16.94 -7.76 11.74
C ILE A 91 -16.03 -7.10 12.79
N PRO A 92 -15.11 -6.20 12.41
CA PRO A 92 -14.31 -5.45 13.37
C PRO A 92 -15.18 -4.42 14.11
N THR A 93 -15.03 -4.34 15.44
CA THR A 93 -15.69 -3.36 16.29
C THR A 93 -14.67 -2.75 17.26
N LEU A 94 -15.03 -1.67 17.96
CA LEU A 94 -14.15 -1.03 18.96
C LEU A 94 -13.77 -1.97 20.13
N LEU A 95 -14.52 -3.07 20.32
CA LEU A 95 -14.28 -4.07 21.36
C LEU A 95 -13.66 -5.38 20.81
N GLY A 96 -13.30 -5.44 19.52
CA GLY A 96 -12.60 -6.58 18.92
C GLY A 96 -13.19 -7.07 17.61
N LYS A 97 -13.54 -8.37 17.53
CA LYS A 97 -14.07 -9.03 16.33
C LYS A 97 -15.38 -9.75 16.67
N LEU A 98 -16.50 -9.16 16.26
CA LEU A 98 -17.84 -9.69 16.47
C LEU A 98 -18.21 -10.66 15.32
N PRO A 99 -18.69 -11.89 15.60
CA PRO A 99 -19.25 -12.74 14.55
C PRO A 99 -20.39 -12.06 13.80
N ALA A 100 -20.40 -12.16 12.47
CA ALA A 100 -21.43 -11.52 11.65
C ALA A 100 -22.85 -12.07 11.93
N SER A 101 -22.96 -13.26 12.52
CA SER A 101 -24.20 -13.87 13.01
C SER A 101 -24.67 -13.33 14.38
N GLN A 102 -23.87 -12.51 15.05
CA GLN A 102 -24.16 -11.88 16.36
C GLN A 102 -24.26 -10.34 16.25
N ALA A 103 -24.21 -9.79 15.04
CA ALA A 103 -24.29 -8.36 14.77
C ALA A 103 -25.67 -7.95 14.24
N ASN A 104 -26.07 -6.69 14.48
CA ASN A 104 -27.28 -6.12 13.88
C ASN A 104 -27.19 -6.16 12.34
N SER A 105 -28.27 -6.53 11.67
CA SER A 105 -28.40 -6.59 10.20
C SER A 105 -27.94 -5.30 9.49
N GLU A 106 -28.19 -4.13 10.08
CA GLU A 106 -27.73 -2.83 9.56
C GLU A 106 -26.20 -2.72 9.59
N VAL A 107 -25.58 -3.12 10.70
CA VAL A 107 -24.11 -3.15 10.86
C VAL A 107 -23.48 -4.18 9.92
N VAL A 108 -24.11 -5.36 9.76
CA VAL A 108 -23.69 -6.39 8.80
C VAL A 108 -23.74 -5.84 7.37
N SER A 109 -24.88 -5.28 6.95
CA SER A 109 -25.07 -4.77 5.58
C SER A 109 -24.17 -3.58 5.24
N ALA A 110 -23.94 -2.66 6.19
CA ALA A 110 -22.97 -1.58 6.06
C ALA A 110 -21.54 -2.12 5.89
N TYR A 111 -21.11 -3.07 6.72
CA TYR A 111 -19.78 -3.67 6.60
C TYR A 111 -19.61 -4.47 5.29
N ARG A 112 -20.65 -5.21 4.87
CA ARG A 112 -20.68 -5.91 3.57
C ARG A 112 -20.63 -4.96 2.38
N LYS A 113 -21.15 -3.73 2.49
CA LYS A 113 -20.98 -2.68 1.48
C LYS A 113 -19.50 -2.25 1.40
N GLU A 114 -18.87 -1.96 2.54
CA GLU A 114 -17.46 -1.59 2.62
C GLU A 114 -16.53 -2.70 2.08
N GLU A 115 -16.80 -3.97 2.38
CA GLU A 115 -16.07 -5.12 1.82
C GLU A 115 -16.21 -5.23 0.29
N ARG A 116 -17.40 -4.93 -0.27
CA ARG A 116 -17.62 -4.90 -1.72
C ARG A 116 -16.92 -3.72 -2.40
N GLU A 117 -16.89 -2.54 -1.78
CA GLU A 117 -16.13 -1.38 -2.26
C GLU A 117 -14.62 -1.65 -2.27
N LYS A 118 -14.09 -2.27 -1.21
CA LYS A 118 -12.70 -2.77 -1.16
C LYS A 118 -12.41 -3.81 -2.26
N THR A 119 -13.39 -4.66 -2.58
CA THR A 119 -13.27 -5.65 -3.66
C THR A 119 -13.29 -5.00 -5.05
N SER A 120 -14.13 -3.97 -5.27
CA SER A 120 -14.13 -3.18 -6.51
C SER A 120 -12.77 -2.49 -6.74
N ASN A 121 -12.23 -1.84 -5.70
CA ASN A 121 -10.89 -1.24 -5.75
C ASN A 121 -9.79 -2.27 -6.03
N LEU A 122 -9.90 -3.50 -5.53
CA LEU A 122 -8.98 -4.60 -5.87
C LEU A 122 -9.05 -4.99 -7.35
N LEU A 123 -10.26 -5.03 -7.94
CA LEU A 123 -10.45 -5.32 -9.37
C LEU A 123 -9.89 -4.21 -10.27
N LEU A 124 -10.09 -2.94 -9.92
CA LEU A 124 -9.53 -1.79 -10.65
C LEU A 124 -7.99 -1.84 -10.67
N ASN A 125 -7.35 -2.27 -9.58
CA ASN A 125 -5.91 -2.50 -9.55
C ASN A 125 -5.45 -3.61 -10.52
N TYR A 126 -6.25 -4.68 -10.70
CA TYR A 126 -5.96 -5.73 -11.68
C TYR A 126 -6.18 -5.26 -13.13
N LEU A 127 -7.24 -4.49 -13.41
CA LEU A 127 -7.45 -3.87 -14.72
C LEU A 127 -6.31 -2.90 -15.07
N SER A 128 -5.82 -2.11 -14.11
CA SER A 128 -4.66 -1.22 -14.29
C SER A 128 -3.40 -1.98 -14.74
N ILE A 129 -3.16 -3.18 -14.20
CA ILE A 129 -2.04 -4.05 -14.64
C ILE A 129 -2.23 -4.56 -16.07
N CYS A 130 -3.46 -4.92 -16.46
CA CYS A 130 -3.78 -5.35 -17.82
C CYS A 130 -3.63 -4.19 -18.83
N TYR A 131 -4.18 -3.03 -18.50
CA TYR A 131 -4.08 -1.80 -19.30
C TYR A 131 -2.63 -1.36 -19.50
N ARG A 132 -1.81 -1.32 -18.43
CA ARG A 132 -0.36 -1.04 -18.51
C ARG A 132 0.41 -2.07 -19.33
N SER A 133 -0.13 -3.28 -19.50
CA SER A 133 0.41 -4.35 -20.35
C SER A 133 -0.16 -4.33 -21.78
N LYS A 134 -1.02 -3.34 -22.12
CA LYS A 134 -1.75 -3.22 -23.39
C LYS A 134 -2.66 -4.41 -23.73
N VAL A 135 -3.23 -5.06 -22.71
CA VAL A 135 -4.15 -6.21 -22.87
C VAL A 135 -5.59 -5.76 -22.64
N LYS A 136 -6.50 -6.05 -23.58
CA LYS A 136 -7.95 -5.86 -23.39
C LYS A 136 -8.40 -6.78 -22.25
N ALA A 137 -9.07 -6.22 -21.24
CA ALA A 137 -9.47 -6.97 -20.06
C ALA A 137 -10.80 -6.52 -19.48
N SER A 138 -11.52 -7.49 -18.92
CA SER A 138 -12.81 -7.35 -18.24
C SER A 138 -12.74 -8.04 -16.86
N THR A 139 -13.77 -7.91 -16.02
CA THR A 139 -13.78 -8.50 -14.65
C THR A 139 -15.09 -9.20 -14.34
N ILE A 140 -15.03 -10.37 -13.71
CA ILE A 140 -16.20 -11.06 -13.16
C ILE A 140 -16.01 -11.41 -11.68
N THR A 141 -17.10 -11.33 -10.92
CA THR A 141 -17.13 -11.65 -9.49
C THR A 141 -18.33 -12.49 -9.10
N ILE A 142 -18.13 -13.38 -8.12
CA ILE A 142 -19.20 -14.05 -7.39
C ILE A 142 -18.96 -13.91 -5.88
N GLU A 143 -20.03 -13.91 -5.10
CA GLU A 143 -19.98 -14.00 -3.63
C GLU A 143 -20.12 -15.48 -3.21
N ALA A 144 -19.18 -16.01 -2.44
CA ALA A 144 -19.24 -17.41 -1.96
C ALA A 144 -18.43 -17.65 -0.67
N ASP A 145 -18.98 -18.46 0.24
CA ASP A 145 -18.35 -18.82 1.53
C ASP A 145 -17.00 -19.54 1.38
N GLN A 146 -16.75 -20.17 0.23
CA GLN A 146 -15.58 -21.00 -0.04
C GLN A 146 -15.02 -20.70 -1.43
N VAL A 147 -13.83 -20.08 -1.48
CA VAL A 147 -13.18 -19.63 -2.73
C VAL A 147 -13.08 -20.73 -3.79
N GLN A 148 -12.70 -21.94 -3.40
CA GLN A 148 -12.57 -23.07 -4.33
C GLN A 148 -13.91 -23.57 -4.88
N ARG A 149 -15.02 -23.35 -4.17
CA ARG A 149 -16.37 -23.61 -4.68
C ARG A 149 -16.81 -22.48 -5.61
N GLY A 150 -16.65 -21.22 -5.19
CA GLY A 150 -16.97 -20.05 -6.01
C GLY A 150 -16.24 -19.99 -7.36
N ILE A 151 -15.03 -20.56 -7.48
CA ILE A 151 -14.35 -20.72 -8.79
C ILE A 151 -15.09 -21.71 -9.69
N VAL A 152 -15.58 -22.83 -9.15
CA VAL A 152 -16.40 -23.80 -9.89
C VAL A 152 -17.77 -23.20 -10.23
N ASP A 153 -18.37 -22.46 -9.30
CA ASP A 153 -19.64 -21.76 -9.51
C ASP A 153 -19.51 -20.68 -10.61
N LEU A 154 -18.39 -19.96 -10.68
CA LEU A 154 -18.04 -19.05 -11.79
C LEU A 154 -17.93 -19.77 -13.13
N VAL A 155 -17.25 -20.93 -13.18
CA VAL A 155 -17.09 -21.71 -14.42
C VAL A 155 -18.45 -22.18 -14.96
N ASN A 156 -19.34 -22.65 -14.08
CA ASN A 156 -20.70 -23.03 -14.46
C ASN A 156 -21.53 -21.81 -14.91
N LYS A 157 -21.57 -20.74 -14.11
CA LYS A 157 -22.44 -19.57 -14.35
C LYS A 157 -22.07 -18.79 -15.62
N TYR A 158 -20.79 -18.73 -15.97
CA TYR A 158 -20.29 -17.94 -17.11
C TYR A 158 -19.76 -18.81 -18.26
N GLY A 159 -20.00 -20.13 -18.25
CA GLY A 159 -19.60 -21.04 -19.33
C GLY A 159 -18.10 -21.03 -19.63
N ILE A 160 -17.25 -20.88 -18.61
CA ILE A 160 -15.82 -20.60 -18.78
C ILE A 160 -15.12 -21.79 -19.45
N ARG A 161 -14.82 -21.69 -20.75
CA ARG A 161 -14.06 -22.71 -21.49
C ARG A 161 -12.55 -22.69 -21.21
N LYS A 162 -11.97 -21.54 -20.84
CA LYS A 162 -10.53 -21.38 -20.56
C LYS A 162 -10.26 -20.71 -19.21
N LEU A 163 -9.62 -21.40 -18.28
CA LEU A 163 -9.32 -20.92 -16.92
C LEU A 163 -7.83 -21.04 -16.54
N VAL A 164 -7.18 -19.93 -16.19
CA VAL A 164 -5.82 -19.89 -15.65
C VAL A 164 -5.86 -19.67 -14.14
N MET A 165 -5.15 -20.49 -13.36
CA MET A 165 -5.08 -20.30 -11.91
C MET A 165 -3.72 -20.64 -11.27
N GLY A 166 -3.47 -20.02 -10.11
CA GLY A 166 -2.25 -20.24 -9.33
C GLY A 166 -2.24 -21.59 -8.61
N ALA A 167 -1.14 -22.34 -8.74
CA ALA A 167 -0.88 -23.58 -8.02
C ALA A 167 0.41 -23.48 -7.16
N VAL A 168 0.53 -24.36 -6.17
CA VAL A 168 1.76 -24.55 -5.39
C VAL A 168 2.33 -25.93 -5.74
N PRO A 169 3.63 -26.05 -6.08
CA PRO A 169 4.26 -27.34 -6.29
C PRO A 169 4.45 -28.05 -4.96
N GLU A 170 3.76 -29.17 -4.79
CA GLU A 170 4.15 -30.23 -3.85
C GLU A 170 5.10 -31.20 -4.58
N ASN A 171 5.93 -31.95 -3.83
CA ASN A 171 7.03 -32.72 -4.42
C ASN A 171 6.54 -33.75 -5.45
N CYS A 172 7.17 -33.77 -6.61
CA CYS A 172 6.82 -34.67 -7.71
C CYS A 172 7.18 -36.13 -7.38
N MET A 173 6.22 -36.87 -6.81
CA MET A 173 5.88 -38.25 -7.19
C MET A 173 4.66 -38.71 -6.37
N LYS A 174 3.73 -39.45 -7.01
CA LYS A 174 2.46 -39.99 -6.44
C LYS A 174 1.42 -38.93 -6.06
N VAL A 175 0.56 -38.57 -7.01
CA VAL A 175 -0.63 -37.74 -6.78
C VAL A 175 -1.67 -38.51 -5.96
N LYS A 176 -1.61 -38.41 -4.62
CA LYS A 176 -2.69 -38.82 -3.71
C LYS A 176 -2.88 -37.79 -2.59
N LYS A 177 -3.98 -37.02 -2.67
CA LYS A 177 -4.51 -36.09 -1.65
C LYS A 177 -3.64 -34.85 -1.32
N SER A 178 -3.49 -33.92 -2.27
CA SER A 178 -3.07 -32.54 -1.97
C SER A 178 -4.29 -31.67 -1.60
N SER A 179 -4.21 -30.90 -0.51
CA SER A 179 -5.31 -30.10 0.05
C SER A 179 -5.41 -28.68 -0.53
N SER A 180 -4.98 -28.50 -1.79
CA SER A 180 -4.94 -27.19 -2.45
C SER A 180 -6.26 -26.80 -3.12
N LYS A 181 -6.54 -25.49 -3.22
CA LYS A 181 -7.69 -24.96 -3.98
C LYS A 181 -7.64 -25.38 -5.46
N ALA A 182 -6.43 -25.51 -6.02
CA ALA A 182 -6.20 -26.04 -7.36
C ALA A 182 -6.69 -27.50 -7.52
N SER A 183 -6.36 -28.37 -6.57
CA SER A 183 -6.80 -29.78 -6.53
C SER A 183 -8.34 -29.90 -6.49
N TYR A 184 -9.01 -29.04 -5.70
CA TYR A 184 -10.47 -28.99 -5.67
C TYR A 184 -11.08 -28.53 -6.99
N VAL A 185 -10.60 -27.42 -7.56
CA VAL A 185 -11.13 -26.89 -8.84
C VAL A 185 -10.89 -27.88 -9.98
N ALA A 186 -9.70 -28.47 -10.08
CA ALA A 186 -9.39 -29.48 -11.09
C ALA A 186 -10.34 -30.68 -11.08
N LYS A 187 -10.78 -31.13 -9.88
CA LYS A 187 -11.69 -32.26 -9.74
C LYS A 187 -13.16 -31.91 -9.98
N ASN A 188 -13.61 -30.71 -9.60
CA ASN A 188 -15.03 -30.37 -9.54
C ASN A 188 -15.50 -29.37 -10.61
N ALA A 189 -14.60 -28.75 -11.37
CA ALA A 189 -14.98 -27.91 -12.50
C ALA A 189 -15.52 -28.78 -13.67
N PRO A 190 -16.55 -28.33 -14.42
CA PRO A 190 -17.12 -29.03 -15.57
C PRO A 190 -16.08 -29.50 -16.61
N PRO A 191 -16.33 -30.61 -17.34
CA PRO A 191 -15.34 -31.19 -18.25
C PRO A 191 -15.04 -30.30 -19.48
N PHE A 192 -15.96 -29.41 -19.88
CA PHE A 192 -15.76 -28.45 -20.98
C PHE A 192 -14.72 -27.35 -20.69
N CYS A 193 -14.23 -27.24 -19.45
CA CYS A 193 -13.33 -26.19 -19.01
C CYS A 193 -11.87 -26.65 -19.03
N GLU A 194 -11.05 -26.09 -19.93
CA GLU A 194 -9.60 -26.29 -19.91
C GLU A 194 -8.97 -25.42 -18.81
N ILE A 195 -8.11 -26.01 -17.98
CA ILE A 195 -7.55 -25.34 -16.79
C ILE A 195 -6.03 -25.40 -16.75
N TRP A 196 -5.36 -24.25 -16.88
CA TRP A 196 -3.91 -24.13 -16.75
C TRP A 196 -3.52 -23.77 -15.32
N PHE A 197 -2.58 -24.54 -14.78
CA PHE A 197 -1.99 -24.30 -13.47
C PHE A 197 -0.59 -23.72 -13.64
N ALA A 198 -0.32 -22.59 -12.98
CA ALA A 198 0.96 -21.89 -13.05
C ALA A 198 1.45 -21.41 -11.69
N ASN A 199 2.77 -21.26 -11.53
CA ASN A 199 3.42 -20.81 -10.30
C ASN A 199 4.64 -19.94 -10.61
N LYS A 200 4.82 -18.81 -9.89
CA LYS A 200 5.96 -17.88 -10.04
C LYS A 200 6.32 -17.53 -11.51
N GLY A 201 5.32 -17.43 -12.38
CA GLY A 201 5.53 -17.12 -13.80
C GLY A 201 5.96 -18.30 -14.69
N LYS A 202 5.82 -19.55 -14.22
CA LYS A 202 6.03 -20.78 -15.00
C LYS A 202 4.75 -21.62 -15.05
N HIS A 203 4.55 -22.32 -16.16
CA HIS A 203 3.55 -23.40 -16.26
C HIS A 203 3.90 -24.53 -15.31
N MET A 204 2.88 -25.22 -14.78
CA MET A 204 3.03 -26.41 -13.94
C MET A 204 2.43 -27.65 -14.60
N TRP A 205 1.17 -27.55 -15.03
CA TRP A 205 0.41 -28.57 -15.77
C TRP A 205 -0.91 -27.97 -16.28
N THR A 206 -1.61 -28.69 -17.16
CA THR A 206 -2.95 -28.32 -17.66
C THR A 206 -3.91 -29.49 -17.43
N ARG A 207 -5.17 -29.19 -17.08
CA ARG A 207 -6.28 -30.13 -17.20
C ARG A 207 -6.98 -29.84 -18.53
N GLU A 208 -6.82 -30.74 -19.48
CA GLU A 208 -7.47 -30.69 -20.79
C GLU A 208 -9.00 -30.73 -20.65
N ALA A 209 -9.70 -30.10 -21.59
CA ALA A 209 -11.15 -30.19 -21.68
C ALA A 209 -11.57 -31.50 -22.38
N PHE A 210 -12.68 -32.08 -21.93
CA PHE A 210 -13.33 -33.22 -22.57
C PHE A 210 -14.76 -32.81 -22.95
N GLU A 211 -15.11 -32.91 -24.23
CA GLU A 211 -16.48 -32.75 -24.69
C GLU A 211 -17.16 -34.13 -24.74
N ASP A 212 -18.09 -34.36 -23.83
CA ASP A 212 -19.04 -35.46 -23.91
C ASP A 212 -20.20 -35.02 -24.84
N PRO A 213 -20.50 -35.74 -25.93
CA PRO A 213 -21.56 -35.34 -26.89
C PRO A 213 -22.96 -35.22 -26.30
N SER A 214 -23.20 -35.69 -25.07
CA SER A 214 -24.51 -35.64 -24.40
C SER A 214 -24.83 -34.34 -23.66
N PHE A 215 -23.88 -33.41 -23.50
CA PHE A 215 -24.03 -32.29 -22.55
C PHE A 215 -24.47 -30.96 -23.20
N VAL A 216 -25.78 -30.69 -23.17
CA VAL A 216 -26.36 -29.38 -23.54
C VAL A 216 -26.33 -28.43 -22.32
N PRO A 217 -25.91 -27.15 -22.45
CA PRO A 217 -25.98 -26.19 -21.34
C PRO A 217 -27.42 -25.83 -20.98
N PRO A 218 -27.75 -25.60 -19.69
CA PRO A 218 -29.10 -25.22 -19.28
C PRO A 218 -29.46 -23.81 -19.74
N VAL A 219 -30.45 -23.68 -20.63
CA VAL A 219 -31.06 -22.41 -21.03
C VAL A 219 -32.06 -21.98 -19.96
N CYS A 220 -31.88 -20.79 -19.37
CA CYS A 220 -32.85 -20.20 -18.46
C CYS A 220 -33.82 -19.29 -19.21
N ASN A 221 -35.07 -19.71 -19.35
CA ASN A 221 -36.18 -18.79 -19.56
C ASN A 221 -36.58 -18.17 -18.20
N PRO A 222 -36.93 -16.87 -18.14
CA PRO A 222 -37.42 -16.25 -16.93
C PRO A 222 -38.95 -16.38 -16.82
N GLU A 223 -39.49 -16.99 -15.76
CA GLU A 223 -40.77 -16.55 -15.19
C GLU A 223 -41.07 -17.05 -13.76
N THR A 224 -42.00 -16.32 -13.12
CA THR A 224 -42.76 -16.58 -11.88
C THR A 224 -42.19 -17.49 -10.78
N ALA A 225 -42.02 -16.90 -9.59
CA ALA A 225 -41.89 -17.62 -8.33
C ALA A 225 -43.25 -17.81 -7.64
N THR A 226 -43.52 -19.02 -7.14
CA THR A 226 -44.57 -19.26 -6.15
C THR A 226 -44.06 -20.19 -5.04
N SER A 227 -44.58 -19.96 -3.84
CA SER A 227 -44.20 -20.55 -2.56
C SER A 227 -44.33 -22.10 -2.48
N VAL A 228 -43.66 -22.72 -1.50
CA VAL A 228 -44.30 -23.36 -0.31
C VAL A 228 -43.31 -24.18 0.55
N ASN A 229 -43.41 -23.99 1.87
CA ASN A 229 -42.99 -24.83 3.01
C ASN A 229 -41.54 -25.33 3.22
N LEU A 230 -40.99 -24.85 4.34
CA LEU A 230 -40.20 -25.60 5.31
C LEU A 230 -40.72 -27.05 5.55
N ARG A 231 -39.82 -28.04 5.65
CA ARG A 231 -39.91 -29.06 6.71
C ARG A 231 -38.59 -29.80 6.99
N SER A 232 -38.35 -30.03 8.27
CA SER A 232 -37.11 -30.54 8.85
C SER A 232 -36.91 -32.05 8.70
N ARG A 233 -35.65 -32.48 8.46
CA ARG A 233 -35.05 -33.71 9.01
C ARG A 233 -33.60 -33.35 9.39
N SER A 234 -33.22 -33.37 10.67
CA SER A 234 -33.13 -34.51 11.59
C SER A 234 -32.01 -35.48 11.21
N LEU A 235 -31.02 -35.60 12.09
CA LEU A 235 -29.88 -36.51 11.98
C LEU A 235 -30.31 -37.96 12.20
N GLN A 236 -29.63 -38.90 11.55
CA GLN A 236 -29.36 -40.22 12.14
C GLN A 236 -28.11 -40.86 11.52
N TYR A 237 -27.37 -41.61 12.34
CA TYR A 237 -26.19 -42.40 11.98
C TYR A 237 -26.62 -43.78 11.45
N HIS A 238 -25.88 -44.35 10.49
CA HIS A 238 -25.02 -45.53 10.71
C HIS A 238 -24.29 -46.01 9.43
N ASN A 239 -23.05 -46.46 9.62
CA ASN A 239 -22.44 -47.76 9.24
C ASN A 239 -23.07 -48.62 8.11
N SER A 240 -22.36 -49.50 7.41
CA SER A 240 -20.95 -49.70 6.98
C SER A 240 -20.88 -51.06 6.22
N GLU A 241 -19.72 -51.44 5.66
CA GLU A 241 -19.44 -52.76 5.00
C GLU A 241 -20.16 -52.93 3.63
N GLU A 242 -19.48 -53.23 2.51
CA GLU A 242 -18.83 -54.50 2.07
C GLU A 242 -19.85 -55.64 1.87
N SER A 243 -19.93 -56.35 0.72
CA SER A 243 -18.81 -57.09 0.11
C SER A 243 -19.01 -57.49 -1.38
N THR A 244 -17.89 -57.52 -2.12
CA THR A 244 -17.44 -58.47 -3.19
C THR A 244 -18.37 -59.22 -4.18
N SER A 245 -17.84 -59.35 -5.41
CA SER A 245 -17.89 -60.53 -6.34
C SER A 245 -19.08 -60.69 -7.32
N VAL A 246 -19.02 -61.42 -8.46
CA VAL A 246 -17.94 -61.81 -9.41
C VAL A 246 -18.60 -62.29 -10.73
N GLY A 247 -18.08 -61.89 -11.90
CA GLY A 247 -18.29 -62.59 -13.19
C GLY A 247 -19.68 -62.45 -13.87
N VAL A 248 -19.92 -63.04 -15.06
CA VAL A 248 -19.00 -63.68 -16.01
C VAL A 248 -19.64 -63.84 -17.43
N ARG A 249 -18.84 -63.74 -18.52
CA ARG A 249 -19.14 -64.17 -19.92
C ARG A 249 -20.26 -63.38 -20.68
N ASN A 250 -20.40 -63.38 -22.03
CA ASN A 250 -19.63 -64.01 -23.13
C ASN A 250 -19.85 -63.31 -24.50
N TRP A 251 -18.80 -63.27 -25.35
CA TRP A 251 -18.80 -63.43 -26.84
C TRP A 251 -19.52 -62.33 -27.70
N ILE A 252 -19.22 -62.07 -28.99
CA ILE A 252 -18.29 -62.71 -29.97
C ILE A 252 -17.68 -61.67 -30.96
N GLN A 253 -16.63 -62.12 -31.66
CA GLN A 253 -16.01 -61.72 -32.95
C GLN A 253 -16.91 -61.04 -34.05
N ALA A 254 -16.37 -60.45 -35.14
CA ALA A 254 -15.01 -60.56 -35.72
C ALA A 254 -14.52 -59.32 -36.54
N GLU A 255 -13.24 -59.41 -36.93
CA GLU A 255 -12.50 -58.87 -38.10
C GLU A 255 -13.19 -57.90 -39.10
N ALA A 256 -12.61 -56.81 -39.62
CA ALA A 256 -11.23 -56.39 -39.95
C ALA A 256 -10.63 -56.91 -41.28
N ILE A 257 -10.50 -56.01 -42.28
CA ILE A 257 -9.63 -56.13 -43.48
C ILE A 257 -8.97 -54.76 -43.75
N GLN A 258 -7.75 -54.76 -44.30
CA GLN A 258 -6.88 -53.59 -44.56
C GLN A 258 -6.78 -53.22 -46.05
N THR A 259 -5.88 -52.25 -46.34
CA THR A 259 -5.17 -51.88 -47.59
C THR A 259 -5.71 -50.68 -48.40
N GLU A 260 -4.89 -49.75 -48.92
CA GLU A 260 -3.59 -49.20 -48.43
C GLU A 260 -3.18 -47.91 -49.21
N VAL A 261 -2.02 -47.30 -48.85
CA VAL A 261 -0.99 -46.62 -49.70
C VAL A 261 -1.42 -45.68 -50.87
N SER A 262 -0.84 -44.48 -51.13
CA SER A 262 0.07 -43.54 -50.42
C SER A 262 0.29 -42.28 -51.30
N LEU A 263 1.09 -41.33 -50.79
CA LEU A 263 1.94 -40.32 -51.49
C LEU A 263 1.44 -38.86 -51.60
N SER A 264 2.27 -38.01 -51.01
CA SER A 264 2.36 -36.53 -51.06
C SER A 264 3.48 -36.10 -52.05
N PRO A 265 4.14 -34.92 -52.02
CA PRO A 265 3.82 -33.59 -51.41
C PRO A 265 4.21 -32.33 -52.27
N THR A 266 3.79 -31.13 -51.83
CA THR A 266 4.51 -29.80 -51.98
C THR A 266 4.80 -29.23 -53.39
N LEU A 267 5.26 -27.98 -53.63
CA LEU A 267 5.56 -26.72 -52.87
C LEU A 267 4.72 -25.54 -53.48
N ALA A 268 4.37 -24.42 -52.83
CA ALA A 268 5.15 -23.19 -52.52
C ALA A 268 6.01 -22.62 -53.69
N SER A 269 6.18 -21.30 -53.95
CA SER A 269 5.55 -20.01 -53.52
C SER A 269 6.08 -18.88 -54.49
N SER A 270 6.03 -17.54 -54.35
CA SER A 270 5.65 -16.52 -53.33
C SER A 270 5.51 -15.11 -53.98
N THR A 271 5.16 -14.05 -53.20
CA THR A 271 5.55 -12.60 -53.36
C THR A 271 5.14 -11.79 -54.62
N ASN A 272 4.36 -10.69 -54.50
CA ASN A 272 4.76 -9.25 -54.31
C ASN A 272 5.50 -8.59 -55.52
N ARG A 273 5.30 -7.32 -55.91
CA ARG A 273 4.50 -6.17 -55.38
C ARG A 273 4.38 -5.01 -56.41
N CYS A 274 3.39 -4.13 -56.20
CA CYS A 274 3.34 -2.67 -56.50
C CYS A 274 3.26 -2.09 -57.95
N ASP A 275 2.22 -1.26 -58.14
CA ASP A 275 2.03 -0.13 -59.08
C ASP A 275 3.08 1.01 -58.85
N PRO A 276 3.28 2.04 -59.73
CA PRO A 276 2.34 3.19 -59.77
C PRO A 276 2.22 4.07 -61.07
N HIS A 277 0.97 4.35 -61.46
CA HIS A 277 0.38 5.70 -61.79
C HIS A 277 0.78 6.60 -63.02
N TYR A 278 -0.17 7.53 -63.32
CA TYR A 278 -0.08 8.91 -63.91
C TYR A 278 -0.27 9.22 -65.43
N PHE A 279 -1.55 9.27 -65.85
CA PHE A 279 -2.28 10.39 -66.52
C PHE A 279 -2.18 10.78 -68.04
N TYR A 280 -3.37 11.18 -68.54
CA TYR A 280 -3.78 12.12 -69.63
C TYR A 280 -3.67 11.82 -71.15
N SER A 281 -4.88 11.76 -71.76
CA SER A 281 -5.37 12.53 -72.92
C SER A 281 -5.24 12.03 -74.38
N PHE A 282 -6.43 11.86 -74.99
CA PHE A 282 -6.83 12.14 -76.39
C PHE A 282 -5.80 12.02 -77.54
N SER A 283 -6.04 11.09 -78.47
CA SER A 283 -6.49 11.41 -79.85
C SER A 283 -6.77 10.15 -80.70
N SER A 284 -7.77 10.23 -81.57
CA SER A 284 -7.99 9.39 -82.77
C SER A 284 -7.63 10.25 -84.01
N PRO A 285 -7.41 9.71 -85.24
CA PRO A 285 -7.90 8.42 -85.75
C PRO A 285 -6.92 7.67 -86.72
N THR A 286 -7.49 6.90 -87.66
CA THR A 286 -6.98 6.41 -88.97
C THR A 286 -6.22 5.06 -89.07
N SER A 287 -7.00 4.03 -89.43
CA SER A 287 -6.81 3.11 -90.59
C SER A 287 -5.50 2.33 -90.82
N THR A 288 -5.60 1.00 -90.71
CA THR A 288 -5.11 -0.03 -91.66
C THR A 288 -5.98 -1.27 -91.47
N SER A 289 -6.84 -1.71 -92.41
CA SER A 289 -6.54 -2.45 -93.65
C SER A 289 -5.95 -3.85 -93.43
N SER A 290 -6.78 -4.88 -93.64
CA SER A 290 -6.37 -6.27 -93.87
C SER A 290 -7.36 -6.91 -94.85
N GLY A 291 -6.88 -7.48 -95.95
CA GLY A 291 -7.72 -8.09 -96.98
C GLY A 291 -7.21 -9.47 -97.41
N SER A 292 -8.14 -10.40 -97.60
CA SER A 292 -7.97 -11.73 -98.21
C SER A 292 -9.39 -12.33 -98.39
N GLY A 293 -9.72 -13.12 -99.39
CA GLY A 293 -8.92 -13.59 -100.54
C GLY A 293 -9.81 -14.41 -101.49
N TYR A 294 -9.45 -14.44 -102.77
CA TYR A 294 -10.25 -15.00 -103.88
C TYR A 294 -10.61 -16.50 -103.77
N THR A 295 -11.76 -16.86 -104.33
CA THR A 295 -11.91 -18.05 -105.21
C THR A 295 -12.88 -17.75 -106.35
N SER A 296 -12.78 -18.46 -107.47
CA SER A 296 -13.44 -18.14 -108.76
C SER A 296 -14.29 -19.30 -109.28
N SER A 297 -15.45 -18.97 -109.88
CA SER A 297 -16.12 -19.70 -110.99
C SER A 297 -17.46 -19.03 -111.32
N ALA A 298 -17.90 -18.88 -112.58
CA ALA A 298 -17.24 -19.08 -113.87
C ALA A 298 -17.91 -18.17 -114.93
N GLU A 299 -17.22 -17.89 -116.05
CA GLU A 299 -17.83 -17.25 -117.22
C GLU A 299 -18.68 -18.24 -118.03
N GLN A 300 -19.71 -17.74 -118.71
CA GLN A 300 -20.12 -18.30 -120.00
C GLN A 300 -20.54 -17.18 -120.96
N ARG A 301 -19.78 -17.00 -122.05
CA ARG A 301 -20.11 -16.08 -123.15
C ARG A 301 -20.67 -16.87 -124.33
N VAL A 302 -21.64 -16.31 -125.02
CA VAL A 302 -21.94 -16.59 -126.44
C VAL A 302 -22.13 -15.25 -127.14
N SER A 303 -21.75 -15.15 -128.42
CA SER A 303 -21.76 -13.92 -129.21
C SER A 303 -23.00 -13.82 -130.10
N SER A 304 -23.01 -12.73 -130.89
CA SER A 304 -23.92 -12.32 -131.97
C SER A 304 -24.28 -13.43 -133.01
N ASP A 305 -25.27 -13.29 -133.90
CA ASP A 305 -25.59 -12.09 -134.69
C ASP A 305 -26.99 -12.04 -135.35
N PHE A 306 -27.47 -10.81 -135.64
CA PHE A 306 -28.65 -10.39 -136.45
C PHE A 306 -30.07 -10.93 -136.05
N ASP A 307 -31.21 -10.29 -136.39
CA ASP A 307 -31.45 -9.18 -137.34
C ASP A 307 -32.58 -8.18 -136.94
N THR A 308 -32.55 -6.99 -137.56
CA THR A 308 -33.55 -5.89 -137.71
C THR A 308 -34.62 -5.52 -136.65
N LYS A 309 -34.53 -4.26 -136.21
CA LYS A 309 -35.60 -3.22 -136.15
C LYS A 309 -36.91 -3.47 -135.34
N VAL A 310 -36.88 -3.10 -134.05
CA VAL A 310 -37.90 -2.21 -133.42
C VAL A 310 -37.16 -1.33 -132.40
N GLY A 311 -37.08 0.00 -132.63
CA GLY A 311 -35.96 0.79 -132.07
C GLY A 311 -36.26 2.02 -131.22
N GLU A 312 -37.48 2.57 -131.19
CA GLU A 312 -37.72 3.90 -130.58
C GLU A 312 -38.75 3.91 -129.44
N GLU A 313 -39.86 3.16 -129.53
CA GLU A 313 -40.88 3.13 -128.46
C GLU A 313 -40.38 2.47 -127.17
N SER A 314 -39.53 1.43 -127.29
CA SER A 314 -38.99 0.68 -126.15
C SER A 314 -38.09 1.55 -125.25
N LEU A 315 -37.24 2.39 -125.85
CA LEU A 315 -36.33 3.28 -125.11
C LEU A 315 -37.09 4.34 -124.31
N TYR A 316 -38.17 4.91 -124.87
CA TYR A 316 -38.98 5.88 -124.13
C TYR A 316 -39.66 5.25 -122.91
N SER A 317 -40.16 4.01 -123.05
CA SER A 317 -40.78 3.26 -121.95
C SER A 317 -39.77 2.95 -120.82
N GLN A 318 -38.57 2.46 -121.15
CA GLN A 318 -37.50 2.24 -120.16
C GLN A 318 -37.08 3.54 -119.46
N LEU A 319 -37.00 4.66 -120.18
CA LEU A 319 -36.59 5.95 -119.60
C LEU A 319 -37.67 6.53 -118.67
N THR A 320 -38.96 6.28 -118.95
CA THR A 320 -40.03 6.57 -117.97
C THR A 320 -40.03 5.63 -116.78
N GLU A 321 -39.75 4.34 -116.96
CA GLU A 321 -39.69 3.35 -115.87
C GLU A 321 -38.54 3.65 -114.90
N VAL A 322 -37.32 3.86 -115.41
CA VAL A 322 -36.16 4.30 -114.61
C VAL A 322 -36.41 5.65 -113.93
N ARG A 323 -37.16 6.56 -114.55
CA ARG A 323 -37.56 7.82 -113.90
C ARG A 323 -38.54 7.59 -112.74
N ILE A 324 -39.49 6.68 -112.88
CA ILE A 324 -40.45 6.32 -111.82
C ILE A 324 -39.71 5.62 -110.66
N GLU A 325 -38.77 4.72 -110.95
CA GLU A 325 -37.93 4.05 -109.95
C GLU A 325 -37.03 5.05 -109.21
N ALA A 326 -36.36 5.95 -109.93
CA ALA A 326 -35.55 7.01 -109.33
C ALA A 326 -36.39 7.99 -108.48
N GLU A 327 -37.62 8.29 -108.89
CA GLU A 327 -38.56 9.12 -108.14
C GLU A 327 -39.10 8.39 -106.89
N ALA A 328 -39.38 7.09 -106.98
CA ALA A 328 -39.75 6.26 -105.83
C ALA A 328 -38.61 6.17 -104.81
N SER A 329 -37.38 5.87 -105.26
CA SER A 329 -36.17 5.83 -104.43
C SER A 329 -35.87 7.18 -103.79
N ARG A 330 -36.04 8.29 -104.53
CA ARG A 330 -35.94 9.66 -104.01
C ARG A 330 -36.96 9.94 -102.89
N ASN A 331 -38.19 9.44 -103.03
CA ASN A 331 -39.24 9.60 -102.02
C ASN A 331 -39.00 8.71 -100.79
N GLU A 332 -38.50 7.48 -100.97
CA GLU A 332 -38.10 6.59 -99.87
C GLU A 332 -36.92 7.16 -99.07
N ALA A 333 -35.88 7.64 -99.76
CA ALA A 333 -34.74 8.31 -99.12
C ALA A 333 -35.16 9.55 -98.32
N LEU A 334 -36.14 10.32 -98.83
CA LEU A 334 -36.73 11.46 -98.12
C LEU A 334 -37.52 11.01 -96.89
N ALA A 335 -38.30 9.92 -96.98
CA ALA A 335 -39.04 9.36 -95.85
C ALA A 335 -38.12 8.83 -94.74
N GLU A 336 -37.03 8.14 -95.11
CA GLU A 336 -36.01 7.67 -94.16
C GLU A 336 -35.22 8.84 -93.54
N LEU A 337 -34.95 9.91 -94.29
CA LEU A 337 -34.36 11.15 -93.75
C LEU A 337 -35.29 11.81 -92.73
N LEU A 338 -36.59 11.93 -93.02
CA LEU A 338 -37.58 12.43 -92.06
C LEU A 338 -37.68 11.55 -90.81
N LYS A 339 -37.60 10.23 -90.97
CA LYS A 339 -37.57 9.26 -89.86
C LYS A 339 -36.32 9.40 -89.00
N ARG A 340 -35.13 9.57 -89.59
CA ARG A 340 -33.88 9.86 -88.87
C ARG A 340 -33.97 11.18 -88.11
N LYS A 341 -34.41 12.26 -88.76
CA LYS A 341 -34.62 13.57 -88.12
C LYS A 341 -35.61 13.50 -86.95
N LYS A 342 -36.62 12.64 -87.02
CA LYS A 342 -37.60 12.37 -85.93
C LYS A 342 -37.03 11.49 -84.80
N LEU A 343 -35.97 10.73 -85.04
CA LEU A 343 -35.22 10.02 -84.00
C LEU A 343 -34.16 10.92 -83.36
N GLU A 344 -33.49 11.77 -84.15
CA GLU A 344 -32.53 12.78 -83.69
C GLU A 344 -33.18 13.78 -82.72
N THR A 345 -34.37 14.31 -83.03
CA THR A 345 -35.08 15.21 -82.11
C THR A 345 -35.48 14.52 -80.81
N LYS A 346 -35.92 13.25 -80.86
CA LYS A 346 -36.19 12.44 -79.66
C LYS A 346 -34.92 12.17 -78.83
N ALA A 347 -33.80 11.89 -79.48
CA ALA A 347 -32.52 11.70 -78.82
C ALA A 347 -32.03 12.99 -78.15
N ALA A 348 -32.18 14.14 -78.82
CA ALA A 348 -31.89 15.45 -78.24
C ALA A 348 -32.79 15.78 -77.04
N GLU A 349 -34.10 15.47 -77.12
CA GLU A 349 -35.04 15.62 -76.01
C GLU A 349 -34.66 14.73 -74.82
N ALA A 350 -34.28 13.46 -75.07
CA ALA A 350 -33.82 12.54 -74.04
C ALA A 350 -32.51 13.01 -73.37
N MET A 351 -31.51 13.44 -74.16
CA MET A 351 -30.27 14.03 -73.64
C MET A 351 -30.52 15.31 -72.83
N SER A 352 -31.50 16.12 -73.21
CA SER A 352 -31.90 17.31 -72.45
C SER A 352 -32.49 16.92 -71.07
N LYS A 353 -33.37 15.91 -71.03
CA LYS A 353 -33.94 15.38 -69.79
C LYS A 353 -32.89 14.74 -68.88
N ILE A 354 -31.93 14.01 -69.44
CA ILE A 354 -30.78 13.47 -68.67
C ILE A 354 -29.97 14.60 -68.05
N LYS A 355 -29.55 15.62 -68.82
CA LYS A 355 -28.82 16.77 -68.30
C LYS A 355 -29.57 17.55 -67.20
N ALA A 356 -30.90 17.66 -67.33
CA ALA A 356 -31.74 18.27 -66.31
C ALA A 356 -31.76 17.43 -65.01
N PHE A 357 -31.85 16.10 -65.13
CA PHE A 357 -31.76 15.17 -64.01
C PHE A 357 -30.38 15.20 -63.34
N ASP A 358 -29.30 15.15 -64.12
CA ASP A 358 -27.92 15.21 -63.60
C ASP A 358 -27.67 16.52 -62.82
N SER A 359 -28.18 17.64 -63.32
CA SER A 359 -28.11 18.95 -62.66
C SER A 359 -28.92 18.99 -61.35
N ALA A 360 -30.13 18.41 -61.35
CA ALA A 360 -30.94 18.30 -60.13
C ALA A 360 -30.28 17.38 -59.09
N HIS A 361 -29.73 16.24 -59.51
CA HIS A 361 -29.02 15.31 -58.63
C HIS A 361 -27.74 15.94 -58.05
N ALA A 362 -26.96 16.66 -58.86
CA ALA A 362 -25.79 17.41 -58.38
C ALA A 362 -26.16 18.49 -57.35
N HIS A 363 -27.28 19.18 -57.54
CA HIS A 363 -27.81 20.13 -56.56
C HIS A 363 -28.24 19.44 -55.25
N GLU A 364 -28.96 18.31 -55.33
CA GLU A 364 -29.36 17.54 -54.15
C GLU A 364 -28.16 16.98 -53.37
N VAL A 365 -27.13 16.46 -54.06
CA VAL A 365 -25.88 16.00 -53.45
C VAL A 365 -25.13 17.14 -52.75
N LYS A 366 -25.11 18.35 -53.33
CA LYS A 366 -24.54 19.55 -52.69
C LYS A 366 -25.31 19.89 -51.41
N LEU A 367 -26.64 19.95 -51.47
CA LEU A 367 -27.49 20.31 -50.34
C LEU A 367 -27.39 19.27 -49.21
N ARG A 368 -27.29 17.97 -49.54
CA ARG A 368 -27.02 16.90 -48.57
C ARG A 368 -25.67 17.10 -47.89
N ARG A 369 -24.58 17.33 -48.63
CA ARG A 369 -23.26 17.61 -48.04
C ARG A 369 -23.30 18.79 -47.08
N GLU A 370 -23.93 19.89 -47.48
CA GLU A 370 -24.09 21.09 -46.63
C GLU A 370 -24.88 20.77 -45.33
N SER A 371 -25.91 19.93 -45.41
CA SER A 371 -26.65 19.46 -44.22
C SER A 371 -25.85 18.49 -43.34
N GLU A 372 -25.04 17.62 -43.93
CA GLU A 372 -24.16 16.71 -43.18
C GLU A 372 -23.03 17.48 -42.46
N ASP A 373 -22.44 18.47 -43.12
CA ASP A 373 -21.38 19.30 -42.52
C ASP A 373 -21.93 20.18 -41.39
N ALA A 374 -23.14 20.73 -41.55
CA ALA A 374 -23.83 21.40 -40.45
C ALA A 374 -24.10 20.44 -39.28
N LEU A 375 -24.59 19.23 -39.55
CA LEU A 375 -24.83 18.21 -38.53
C LEU A 375 -23.53 17.76 -37.83
N ARG A 376 -22.43 17.58 -38.57
CA ARG A 376 -21.10 17.28 -38.03
C ARG A 376 -20.65 18.35 -37.03
N MET A 377 -20.80 19.63 -37.38
CA MET A 377 -20.48 20.75 -36.48
C MET A 377 -21.36 20.75 -35.22
N THR A 378 -22.67 20.52 -35.35
CA THR A 378 -23.58 20.47 -34.18
C THR A 378 -23.26 19.29 -33.26
N ILE A 379 -22.90 18.12 -33.80
CA ILE A 379 -22.48 16.96 -32.99
C ILE A 379 -21.20 17.31 -32.20
N GLN A 380 -20.19 17.89 -32.86
CA GLN A 380 -18.94 18.25 -32.20
C GLN A 380 -19.14 19.30 -31.08
N GLU A 381 -20.07 20.25 -31.25
CA GLU A 381 -20.44 21.21 -30.22
C GLU A 381 -21.16 20.54 -29.04
N GLN A 382 -22.08 19.61 -29.30
CA GLN A 382 -22.75 18.82 -28.26
C GLN A 382 -21.77 17.93 -27.48
N GLU A 383 -20.81 17.29 -28.16
CA GLU A 383 -19.75 16.49 -27.52
C GLU A 383 -18.89 17.35 -26.58
N LYS A 384 -18.45 18.53 -27.03
CA LYS A 384 -17.69 19.48 -26.20
C LYS A 384 -18.49 19.94 -24.97
N LEU A 385 -19.78 20.25 -25.14
CA LEU A 385 -20.67 20.63 -24.03
C LEU A 385 -20.88 19.48 -23.04
N LEU A 386 -20.89 18.22 -23.50
CA LEU A 386 -20.95 17.04 -22.63
C LEU A 386 -19.65 16.84 -21.83
N GLU A 387 -18.48 17.02 -22.45
CA GLU A 387 -17.19 16.97 -21.75
C GLU A 387 -17.07 18.06 -20.66
N GLU A 388 -17.47 19.30 -20.99
CA GLU A 388 -17.52 20.41 -20.02
C GLU A 388 -18.50 20.11 -18.87
N ARG A 389 -19.69 19.56 -19.18
CA ARG A 389 -20.66 19.14 -18.17
C ARG A 389 -20.09 18.04 -17.26
N GLU A 390 -19.38 17.05 -17.80
CA GLU A 390 -18.77 15.99 -16.99
C GLU A 390 -17.63 16.54 -16.11
N LEU A 391 -16.82 17.46 -16.61
CA LEU A 391 -15.78 18.13 -15.81
C LEU A 391 -16.39 18.87 -14.61
N VAL A 392 -17.38 19.73 -14.85
CA VAL A 392 -18.10 20.46 -13.78
C VAL A 392 -18.78 19.49 -12.81
N THR A 393 -19.39 18.42 -13.31
CA THR A 393 -20.03 17.39 -12.47
C THR A 393 -19.03 16.68 -11.56
N ARG A 394 -17.82 16.38 -12.05
CA ARG A 394 -16.77 15.70 -11.28
C ARG A 394 -16.19 16.57 -10.16
N GLU A 395 -15.97 17.86 -10.43
CA GLU A 395 -15.52 18.82 -9.41
C GLU A 395 -16.61 19.08 -8.37
N LEU A 396 -17.88 19.22 -8.78
CA LEU A 396 -19.01 19.33 -7.84
C LEU A 396 -19.09 18.11 -6.90
N HIS A 397 -18.93 16.88 -7.42
CA HIS A 397 -18.91 15.67 -6.59
C HIS A 397 -17.69 15.58 -5.66
N LYS A 398 -16.58 16.26 -5.98
CA LYS A 398 -15.39 16.37 -5.13
C LYS A 398 -15.63 17.39 -4.02
N ASP A 399 -16.21 18.54 -4.32
CA ASP A 399 -16.51 19.55 -3.32
C ASP A 399 -17.65 19.16 -2.38
N MET A 400 -18.68 18.45 -2.86
CA MET A 400 -19.69 17.84 -1.98
C MET A 400 -19.07 16.87 -0.95
N ARG A 401 -18.05 16.10 -1.35
CA ARG A 401 -17.30 15.21 -0.43
C ARG A 401 -16.42 16.00 0.54
N ASN A 402 -15.81 17.09 0.08
CA ASN A 402 -15.03 18.00 0.93
C ASN A 402 -15.93 18.67 1.99
N ILE A 403 -17.10 19.16 1.60
CA ILE A 403 -18.09 19.78 2.48
C ILE A 403 -18.59 18.77 3.54
N ALA A 404 -18.98 17.55 3.12
CA ALA A 404 -19.41 16.51 4.07
C ALA A 404 -18.30 16.09 5.06
N LEU A 405 -17.04 16.07 4.62
CA LEU A 405 -15.89 15.82 5.49
C LEU A 405 -15.62 16.97 6.47
N LEU A 406 -15.84 18.22 6.05
CA LEU A 406 -15.69 19.41 6.91
C LEU A 406 -16.82 19.51 7.93
N ASP A 407 -18.07 19.25 7.53
CA ASP A 407 -19.23 19.21 8.41
C ASP A 407 -19.08 18.12 9.50
N SER A 408 -18.71 16.89 9.11
CA SER A 408 -18.40 15.81 10.07
C SER A 408 -17.28 16.18 11.06
N ARG A 409 -16.26 16.94 10.62
CA ARG A 409 -15.20 17.46 11.51
C ARG A 409 -15.69 18.58 12.42
N ALA A 410 -16.56 19.46 11.94
CA ALA A 410 -17.15 20.54 12.73
C ALA A 410 -18.06 19.97 13.84
N GLN A 411 -18.89 18.98 13.51
CA GLN A 411 -19.75 18.28 14.47
C GLN A 411 -18.93 17.58 15.57
N GLU A 412 -17.87 16.83 15.20
CA GLU A 412 -16.99 16.17 16.19
C GLU A 412 -16.18 17.18 17.03
N ALA A 413 -15.80 18.33 16.46
CA ALA A 413 -15.16 19.41 17.22
C ALA A 413 -16.13 20.07 18.21
N ASN A 414 -17.38 20.31 17.80
CA ASN A 414 -18.42 20.88 18.66
C ASN A 414 -18.76 19.92 19.82
N ARG A 415 -18.96 18.63 19.52
CA ARG A 415 -19.20 17.57 20.50
C ARG A 415 -18.12 17.53 21.59
N ARG A 416 -16.83 17.63 21.22
CA ARG A 416 -15.72 17.70 22.18
C ARG A 416 -15.69 19.00 22.99
N CYS A 417 -16.14 20.11 22.41
CA CYS A 417 -16.26 21.38 23.11
C CYS A 417 -17.37 21.34 24.17
N GLU A 418 -18.47 20.65 23.87
CA GLU A 418 -19.56 20.36 24.81
C GLU A 418 -19.09 19.42 25.93
N GLU A 419 -18.44 18.29 25.61
CA GLU A 419 -17.83 17.37 26.59
C GLU A 419 -16.86 18.11 27.54
N ALA A 420 -15.93 18.90 27.00
CA ALA A 420 -14.99 19.67 27.80
C ALA A 420 -15.67 20.77 28.67
N SER A 421 -16.80 21.32 28.21
CA SER A 421 -17.61 22.28 28.97
C SER A 421 -18.32 21.61 30.16
N GLU A 422 -18.73 20.35 30.03
CA GLU A 422 -19.29 19.57 31.13
C GLU A 422 -18.21 19.12 32.12
N GLU A 423 -17.06 18.64 31.65
CA GLU A 423 -15.90 18.34 32.52
C GLU A 423 -15.45 19.58 33.31
N LEU A 424 -15.39 20.76 32.68
CA LEU A 424 -15.05 22.02 33.36
C LEU A 424 -16.03 22.38 34.49
N LYS A 425 -17.34 22.15 34.30
CA LYS A 425 -18.34 22.36 35.37
C LYS A 425 -18.09 21.42 36.55
N LEU A 426 -17.89 20.13 36.30
CA LEU A 426 -17.62 19.13 37.34
C LEU A 426 -16.31 19.43 38.09
N ILE A 427 -15.27 19.87 37.39
CA ILE A 427 -14.01 20.32 37.99
C ILE A 427 -14.24 21.58 38.84
N GLN A 428 -15.05 22.54 38.38
CA GLN A 428 -15.34 23.78 39.10
C GLN A 428 -16.17 23.54 40.37
N GLU A 429 -17.11 22.58 40.34
CA GLU A 429 -17.84 22.10 41.52
C GLU A 429 -16.92 21.37 42.51
N SER A 430 -16.04 20.49 42.02
CA SER A 430 -15.03 19.80 42.84
C SER A 430 -14.05 20.78 43.51
N ILE A 431 -13.62 21.82 42.79
CA ILE A 431 -12.81 22.91 43.37
C ILE A 431 -13.59 23.67 44.46
N ALA A 432 -14.90 23.83 44.34
CA ALA A 432 -15.73 24.45 45.39
C ALA A 432 -15.84 23.57 46.64
N THR A 433 -16.06 22.26 46.50
CA THR A 433 -16.12 21.34 47.67
C THR A 433 -14.75 21.20 48.35
N LEU A 434 -13.66 21.09 47.59
CA LEU A 434 -12.29 21.07 48.12
C LEU A 434 -11.92 22.38 48.84
N ARG A 435 -12.38 23.54 48.36
CA ARG A 435 -12.24 24.82 49.08
C ARG A 435 -13.00 24.80 50.41
N HIS A 436 -14.20 24.23 50.46
CA HIS A 436 -15.00 24.12 51.68
C HIS A 436 -14.32 23.19 52.71
N GLU A 437 -13.93 21.98 52.32
CA GLU A 437 -13.22 21.04 53.21
C GLU A 437 -11.87 21.59 53.69
N LYS A 438 -11.10 22.29 52.82
CA LYS A 438 -9.87 23.00 53.22
C LYS A 438 -10.14 24.06 54.28
N GLN A 439 -11.29 24.72 54.27
CA GLN A 439 -11.67 25.72 55.27
C GLN A 439 -12.21 25.09 56.57
N LYS A 440 -12.85 23.92 56.48
CA LYS A 440 -13.24 23.07 57.62
C LYS A 440 -12.01 22.50 58.36
N ILE A 441 -11.05 21.92 57.63
CA ILE A 441 -9.77 21.44 58.17
C ILE A 441 -8.96 22.59 58.78
N ARG A 442 -8.94 23.79 58.18
CA ARG A 442 -8.32 24.99 58.79
C ARG A 442 -8.96 25.36 60.13
N ARG A 443 -10.28 25.23 60.26
CA ARG A 443 -11.01 25.49 61.52
C ARG A 443 -10.68 24.45 62.58
N GLN A 444 -10.77 23.16 62.24
CA GLN A 444 -10.38 22.05 63.12
C GLN A 444 -8.91 22.14 63.54
N LYS A 445 -8.01 22.59 62.66
CA LYS A 445 -6.61 22.86 63.02
C LYS A 445 -6.48 24.03 64.00
N MET A 446 -7.27 25.09 63.86
CA MET A 446 -7.28 26.22 64.80
C MET A 446 -7.83 25.81 66.18
N GLU A 447 -8.92 25.03 66.20
CA GLU A 447 -9.50 24.43 67.40
C GLU A 447 -8.50 23.48 68.08
N ALA A 448 -7.85 22.59 67.32
CA ALA A 448 -6.81 21.69 67.82
C ALA A 448 -5.57 22.44 68.32
N MET A 449 -5.14 23.52 67.65
CA MET A 449 -4.06 24.39 68.14
C MET A 449 -4.43 25.08 69.46
N HIS A 450 -5.67 25.57 69.60
CA HIS A 450 -6.16 26.13 70.86
C HIS A 450 -6.15 25.08 71.98
N TRP A 451 -6.66 23.87 71.72
CA TRP A 451 -6.57 22.75 72.65
C TRP A 451 -5.14 22.39 73.01
N LEU A 452 -4.20 22.39 72.05
CA LEU A 452 -2.80 22.04 72.28
C LEU A 452 -2.06 23.12 73.08
N GLU A 453 -2.37 24.41 72.86
CA GLU A 453 -1.84 25.52 73.66
C GLU A 453 -2.41 25.52 75.10
N GLN A 454 -3.68 25.14 75.25
CA GLN A 454 -4.33 24.88 76.54
C GLN A 454 -3.71 23.65 77.23
N TRP A 455 -3.36 22.59 76.48
CA TRP A 455 -2.68 21.40 77.00
C TRP A 455 -1.24 21.68 77.42
N LYS A 456 -0.47 22.50 76.68
CA LYS A 456 0.86 22.96 77.10
C LYS A 456 0.82 23.70 78.45
N ARG A 457 -0.22 24.49 78.70
CA ARG A 457 -0.45 25.17 79.99
C ARG A 457 -0.74 24.20 81.14
N CYS A 458 -1.29 23.02 80.88
CA CYS A 458 -1.45 21.94 81.86
C CYS A 458 -0.23 21.00 81.93
N GLY A 459 0.52 20.86 80.84
CA GLY A 459 1.58 19.87 80.65
C GLY A 459 2.91 20.16 81.37
N GLN A 460 3.06 21.30 82.02
CA GLN A 460 4.24 21.61 82.85
C GLN A 460 4.25 20.86 84.21
N ALA A 461 3.27 19.97 84.45
CA ALA A 461 3.07 19.25 85.71
C ALA A 461 3.09 17.70 85.58
N ALA A 462 3.61 17.14 84.48
CA ALA A 462 3.91 15.71 84.34
C ALA A 462 5.09 15.51 83.38
N GLY A 463 5.95 14.52 83.62
CA GLY A 463 7.23 14.40 82.90
C GLY A 463 7.59 13.00 82.41
N ALA A 464 8.59 13.01 81.53
CA ALA A 464 9.52 11.93 81.20
C ALA A 464 9.06 10.72 80.34
N ASN A 465 9.93 10.46 79.36
CA ASN A 465 10.42 9.14 78.93
C ASN A 465 9.60 8.27 77.95
N CYS A 466 9.98 8.32 76.67
CA CYS A 466 10.36 7.12 75.91
C CYS A 466 11.33 7.52 74.78
N ASN A 467 12.23 6.62 74.36
CA ASN A 467 13.29 6.90 73.38
C ASN A 467 13.69 5.62 72.62
N GLY A 468 14.11 5.77 71.35
CA GLY A 468 14.42 4.66 70.42
C GLY A 468 13.29 4.40 69.40
N PHE A 469 13.56 3.93 68.18
CA PHE A 469 14.81 3.42 67.59
C PHE A 469 15.02 4.05 66.19
N ILE A 470 16.28 4.15 65.73
CA ILE A 470 16.65 4.58 64.36
C ILE A 470 17.40 3.42 63.68
N GLY A 471 17.14 3.20 62.39
CA GLY A 471 17.84 2.19 61.58
C GLY A 471 17.58 2.39 60.09
N ASP A 472 18.57 2.94 59.38
CA ASP A 472 18.41 3.37 57.99
C ASP A 472 18.39 2.22 56.97
N SER A 473 17.28 2.09 56.27
CA SER A 473 17.24 1.77 54.84
C SER A 473 15.93 2.34 54.26
N PRO A 474 15.88 2.73 52.98
CA PRO A 474 14.63 3.16 52.35
C PRO A 474 13.72 1.94 52.17
N GLN A 475 12.89 1.66 53.18
CA GLN A 475 11.92 0.59 53.13
C GLN A 475 10.92 0.86 52.01
N LEU A 476 10.73 -0.14 51.16
CA LEU A 476 9.81 -0.10 50.03
C LEU A 476 8.38 0.11 50.54
N ALA A 477 7.69 1.15 50.06
CA ALA A 477 6.38 1.49 50.59
C ALA A 477 5.33 0.42 50.26
N GLU A 478 4.63 -0.10 51.27
CA GLU A 478 3.47 -0.98 51.06
C GLU A 478 2.19 -0.14 51.02
N PHE A 479 1.41 -0.32 49.96
CA PHE A 479 0.17 0.40 49.66
C PHE A 479 -1.01 -0.57 49.62
N SER A 480 -2.16 -0.13 50.12
CA SER A 480 -3.40 -0.91 50.01
C SER A 480 -3.99 -0.84 48.60
N LEU A 481 -4.88 -1.77 48.28
CA LEU A 481 -5.72 -1.72 47.07
C LEU A 481 -6.54 -0.41 47.02
N SER A 482 -6.98 0.10 48.18
CA SER A 482 -7.73 1.36 48.30
C SER A 482 -6.90 2.58 47.86
N ASP A 483 -5.61 2.62 48.21
CA ASP A 483 -4.70 3.69 47.80
C ASP A 483 -4.52 3.69 46.28
N LEU A 484 -4.31 2.50 45.68
CA LEU A 484 -4.18 2.37 44.22
C LEU A 484 -5.48 2.64 43.48
N GLN A 485 -6.63 2.23 44.02
CA GLN A 485 -7.94 2.56 43.47
C GLN A 485 -8.20 4.06 43.49
N THR A 486 -7.86 4.74 44.59
CA THR A 486 -7.97 6.21 44.70
C THR A 486 -7.05 6.89 43.68
N ALA A 487 -5.79 6.45 43.57
CA ALA A 487 -4.80 7.03 42.68
C ALA A 487 -5.08 6.86 41.17
N THR A 488 -5.84 5.83 40.79
CA THR A 488 -6.08 5.45 39.37
C THR A 488 -7.55 5.54 38.94
N CYS A 489 -8.40 6.14 39.76
CA CYS A 489 -9.86 6.16 39.58
C CYS A 489 -10.44 4.75 39.32
N ASN A 490 -10.19 3.82 40.25
CA ASN A 490 -10.55 2.40 40.17
C ASN A 490 -9.90 1.63 39.00
N PHE A 491 -8.65 1.92 38.65
CA PHE A 491 -7.94 1.38 37.48
C PHE A 491 -8.68 1.69 36.17
N SER A 492 -9.20 2.91 36.02
CA SER A 492 -9.89 3.35 34.81
C SER A 492 -9.00 3.23 33.58
N GLU A 493 -9.56 2.76 32.46
CA GLU A 493 -8.87 2.71 31.17
C GLU A 493 -8.44 4.11 30.68
N SER A 494 -9.09 5.20 31.15
CA SER A 494 -8.64 6.59 30.86
C SER A 494 -7.29 6.95 31.50
N PHE A 495 -6.88 6.26 32.56
CA PHE A 495 -5.58 6.43 33.21
C PHE A 495 -4.53 5.41 32.73
N LYS A 496 -4.89 4.51 31.81
CA LYS A 496 -4.02 3.42 31.35
C LYS A 496 -3.00 3.92 30.31
N ILE A 497 -1.73 3.90 30.69
CA ILE A 497 -0.61 4.35 29.85
C ILE A 497 0.07 3.21 29.07
N GLY A 498 -0.26 1.96 29.36
CA GLY A 498 0.22 0.81 28.58
C GLY A 498 -0.39 -0.53 28.98
N GLN A 499 -0.27 -1.51 28.11
CA GLN A 499 -0.60 -2.90 28.38
C GLN A 499 0.44 -3.81 27.70
N GLY A 500 0.93 -4.81 28.43
CA GLY A 500 1.89 -5.79 27.93
C GLY A 500 1.58 -7.19 28.44
N GLY A 501 2.34 -8.19 27.99
CA GLY A 501 2.09 -9.61 28.33
C GLY A 501 2.12 -9.97 29.82
N TYR A 502 2.63 -9.08 30.67
CA TYR A 502 2.73 -9.26 32.12
C TYR A 502 1.65 -8.51 32.92
N GLY A 503 0.94 -7.55 32.33
CA GLY A 503 -0.01 -6.70 33.03
C GLY A 503 -0.34 -5.38 32.34
N SER A 504 -1.18 -4.57 33.00
CA SER A 504 -1.51 -3.20 32.59
C SER A 504 -0.75 -2.17 33.43
N VAL A 505 -0.37 -1.04 32.84
CA VAL A 505 0.26 0.09 33.52
C VAL A 505 -0.68 1.29 33.50
N TYR A 506 -0.96 1.85 34.67
CA TYR A 506 -1.79 3.03 34.87
C TYR A 506 -0.94 4.17 35.38
N LYS A 507 -1.19 5.39 34.90
CA LYS A 507 -0.79 6.62 35.58
C LYS A 507 -1.65 6.76 36.82
N GLY A 508 -1.08 7.23 37.92
CA GLY A 508 -1.84 7.68 39.07
C GLY A 508 -1.16 8.85 39.78
N GLU A 509 -1.86 9.47 40.72
CA GLU A 509 -1.30 10.48 41.61
C GLU A 509 -1.35 9.95 43.05
N MET A 510 -0.20 9.88 43.72
CA MET A 510 -0.05 9.35 45.08
C MET A 510 0.88 10.25 45.89
N LEU A 511 0.45 10.69 47.09
CA LEU A 511 1.26 11.54 47.98
C LEU A 511 1.85 12.79 47.28
N ASP A 512 0.98 13.49 46.53
CA ASP A 512 1.33 14.65 45.68
C ASP A 512 2.42 14.37 44.61
N LYS A 513 2.55 13.12 44.16
CA LYS A 513 3.47 12.68 43.10
C LYS A 513 2.79 11.83 42.04
N THR A 514 3.12 12.09 40.79
CA THR A 514 2.73 11.24 39.67
C THR A 514 3.52 9.93 39.69
N VAL A 515 2.82 8.80 39.60
CA VAL A 515 3.37 7.44 39.63
C VAL A 515 2.89 6.59 38.46
N ALA A 516 3.67 5.55 38.14
CA ALA A 516 3.31 4.51 37.20
C ALA A 516 2.99 3.20 37.96
N ILE A 517 1.71 2.84 38.04
CA ILE A 517 1.20 1.68 38.78
C ILE A 517 1.02 0.53 37.79
N LYS A 518 1.93 -0.45 37.86
CA LYS A 518 1.88 -1.67 37.05
C LYS A 518 1.16 -2.79 37.78
N LYS A 519 -0.05 -3.10 37.34
CA LYS A 519 -0.88 -4.19 37.87
C LYS A 519 -0.62 -5.47 37.09
N LEU A 520 0.01 -6.46 37.73
CA LEU A 520 0.35 -7.73 37.11
C LEU A 520 -0.90 -8.60 36.89
N HIS A 521 -0.84 -9.50 35.91
CA HIS A 521 -1.91 -10.47 35.68
C HIS A 521 -1.80 -11.67 36.65
N PRO A 522 -2.82 -11.97 37.49
CA PRO A 522 -2.72 -13.02 38.52
C PRO A 522 -2.38 -14.42 37.98
N HIS A 523 -2.79 -14.74 36.76
CA HIS A 523 -2.53 -16.04 36.12
C HIS A 523 -1.05 -16.28 35.72
N ASN A 524 -0.19 -15.27 35.84
CA ASN A 524 1.25 -15.39 35.57
C ASN A 524 2.09 -15.63 36.83
N MET A 525 1.51 -15.49 38.03
CA MET A 525 2.24 -15.46 39.31
C MET A 525 2.30 -16.83 39.98
N GLN A 526 3.42 -17.12 40.66
CA GLN A 526 3.65 -18.44 41.29
C GLN A 526 3.06 -18.56 42.71
N GLY A 527 3.01 -17.46 43.46
CA GLY A 527 2.49 -17.40 44.84
C GLY A 527 2.82 -16.05 45.50
N GLN A 528 2.17 -15.72 46.62
CA GLN A 528 2.36 -14.42 47.29
C GLN A 528 3.75 -14.30 47.95
N SER A 529 4.29 -15.39 48.50
CA SER A 529 5.63 -15.41 49.09
C SER A 529 6.71 -15.17 48.04
N GLU A 530 6.56 -15.75 46.85
CA GLU A 530 7.45 -15.62 45.70
C GLU A 530 7.42 -14.19 45.16
N PHE A 531 6.22 -13.60 45.03
CA PHE A 531 6.07 -12.18 44.71
C PHE A 531 6.76 -11.29 45.75
N GLN A 532 6.56 -11.53 47.05
CA GLN A 532 7.21 -10.74 48.10
C GLN A 532 8.74 -10.89 48.11
N GLN A 533 9.28 -12.10 47.94
CA GLN A 533 10.73 -12.34 47.85
C GLN A 533 11.36 -11.61 46.66
N GLU A 534 10.72 -11.68 45.49
CA GLU A 534 11.23 -11.03 44.28
C GLU A 534 11.05 -9.51 44.30
N VAL A 535 9.96 -9.01 44.88
CA VAL A 535 9.79 -7.59 45.22
C VAL A 535 10.90 -7.08 46.15
N GLN A 536 11.31 -7.88 47.14
CA GLN A 536 12.45 -7.55 48.01
C GLN A 536 13.81 -7.61 47.31
N VAL A 537 13.92 -8.24 46.13
CA VAL A 537 15.09 -8.11 45.25
C VAL A 537 14.97 -6.82 44.44
N LEU A 538 13.85 -6.60 43.76
CA LEU A 538 13.60 -5.41 42.93
C LEU A 538 13.75 -4.09 43.71
N GLY A 539 13.23 -4.01 44.93
CA GLY A 539 13.34 -2.81 45.78
C GLY A 539 14.77 -2.45 46.22
N LYS A 540 15.74 -3.37 46.08
CA LYS A 540 17.16 -3.12 46.35
C LYS A 540 17.93 -2.62 45.10
N LEU A 541 17.30 -2.64 43.93
CA LEU A 541 17.93 -2.23 42.67
C LEU A 541 17.75 -0.73 42.44
N GLN A 542 18.72 0.06 42.91
CA GLN A 542 18.79 1.50 42.69
C GLN A 542 19.96 1.82 41.76
N HIS A 543 19.66 2.41 40.60
CA HIS A 543 20.65 2.80 39.60
C HIS A 543 20.11 3.99 38.78
N PRO A 544 20.92 5.01 38.41
CA PRO A 544 20.41 6.21 37.71
C PRO A 544 19.67 5.92 36.39
N HIS A 545 20.00 4.81 35.73
CA HIS A 545 19.43 4.38 34.45
C HIS A 545 18.49 3.17 34.55
N LEU A 546 17.97 2.88 35.75
CA LEU A 546 16.85 1.97 35.97
C LEU A 546 15.66 2.74 36.52
N VAL A 547 14.44 2.35 36.18
CA VAL A 547 13.21 2.95 36.73
C VAL A 547 13.04 2.53 38.19
N THR A 548 12.99 3.51 39.09
CA THR A 548 12.91 3.32 40.54
C THR A 548 11.56 2.75 40.94
N LEU A 549 11.58 1.63 41.67
CA LEU A 549 10.41 1.09 42.37
C LEU A 549 10.21 1.89 43.67
N ILE A 550 9.05 2.54 43.81
CA ILE A 550 8.66 3.38 44.95
C ILE A 550 7.96 2.53 46.03
N GLY A 551 7.12 1.59 45.59
CA GLY A 551 6.32 0.77 46.49
C GLY A 551 5.58 -0.36 45.79
N VAL A 552 4.77 -1.10 46.54
CA VAL A 552 4.02 -2.29 46.08
C VAL A 552 2.68 -2.43 46.77
N CYS A 553 1.78 -3.20 46.16
CA CYS A 553 0.51 -3.62 46.76
C CYS A 553 0.32 -5.13 46.55
N PRO A 554 0.65 -5.97 47.55
CA PRO A 554 0.50 -7.43 47.45
C PRO A 554 -0.96 -7.90 47.30
N GLU A 555 -1.92 -7.15 47.81
CA GLU A 555 -3.37 -7.41 47.66
C GLU A 555 -3.80 -7.43 46.19
N SER A 556 -3.14 -6.63 45.34
CA SER A 556 -3.52 -6.41 43.94
C SER A 556 -2.46 -6.86 42.93
N TRP A 557 -1.36 -7.45 43.40
CA TRP A 557 -0.18 -7.81 42.62
C TRP A 557 0.37 -6.63 41.81
N SER A 558 0.37 -5.44 42.41
CA SER A 558 0.79 -4.20 41.74
C SER A 558 2.14 -3.69 42.23
N LEU A 559 2.90 -3.11 41.31
CA LEU A 559 4.20 -2.47 41.53
C LEU A 559 4.05 -0.96 41.21
N VAL A 560 4.54 -0.10 42.09
CA VAL A 560 4.43 1.37 41.97
C VAL A 560 5.80 1.95 41.66
N TYR A 561 5.94 2.59 40.50
CA TYR A 561 7.19 3.15 39.98
C TYR A 561 7.11 4.68 39.85
N GLU A 562 8.27 5.32 39.70
CA GLU A 562 8.33 6.70 39.22
C GLU A 562 7.69 6.86 37.82
N TYR A 563 6.99 7.96 37.58
CA TYR A 563 6.41 8.28 36.27
C TYR A 563 7.39 9.09 35.41
N LEU A 564 7.64 8.64 34.19
CA LEU A 564 8.52 9.31 33.22
C LEU A 564 7.70 9.97 32.09
N PRO A 565 7.60 11.31 32.04
CA PRO A 565 6.65 12.01 31.15
C PRO A 565 7.06 12.03 29.68
N ASN A 566 8.35 11.86 29.36
CA ASN A 566 8.85 11.99 27.98
C ASN A 566 8.57 10.75 27.09
N GLY A 567 8.01 9.68 27.66
CA GLY A 567 7.61 8.47 26.94
C GLY A 567 8.75 7.46 26.76
N ASN A 568 8.59 6.55 25.80
CA ASN A 568 9.58 5.52 25.48
C ASN A 568 10.45 5.90 24.26
N LEU A 569 11.60 5.24 24.13
CA LEU A 569 12.57 5.46 23.07
C LEU A 569 12.03 5.08 21.68
N GLN A 570 11.17 4.05 21.57
CA GLN A 570 10.62 3.63 20.28
C GLN A 570 9.81 4.75 19.61
N ASP A 571 8.94 5.42 20.38
CA ASP A 571 8.02 6.42 19.83
C ASP A 571 8.73 7.73 19.45
N ARG A 572 9.86 8.05 20.12
CA ARG A 572 10.77 9.14 19.72
C ARG A 572 11.59 8.77 18.49
N LEU A 573 12.20 7.57 18.46
CA LEU A 573 13.08 7.15 17.36
C LEU A 573 12.32 7.05 16.03
N PHE A 574 11.09 6.55 16.05
CA PHE A 574 10.24 6.39 14.87
C PHE A 574 9.19 7.50 14.68
N ARG A 575 9.35 8.65 15.37
CA ARG A 575 8.57 9.89 15.22
C ARG A 575 7.06 9.67 15.08
N LYS A 576 6.42 9.09 16.12
CA LYS A 576 4.95 8.99 16.21
C LYS A 576 4.24 10.31 16.56
N SER A 577 4.99 11.39 16.74
CA SER A 577 4.52 12.73 17.12
C SER A 577 5.43 13.82 16.53
N ASN A 578 4.94 15.06 16.51
CA ASN A 578 5.66 16.24 16.00
C ASN A 578 6.76 16.73 16.97
N ILE A 579 7.60 15.82 17.49
CA ILE A 579 8.70 16.15 18.40
C ILE A 579 10.02 15.94 17.67
N ASP A 580 11.00 16.80 17.94
CA ASP A 580 12.33 16.76 17.33
C ASP A 580 13.03 15.40 17.52
N SER A 581 13.78 15.00 16.49
CA SER A 581 14.54 13.76 16.47
C SER A 581 15.74 13.83 17.41
N LEU A 582 16.03 12.71 18.09
CA LEU A 582 17.19 12.61 18.98
C LEU A 582 18.48 12.81 18.17
N THR A 583 19.31 13.77 18.58
CA THR A 583 20.61 14.04 17.95
C THR A 583 21.61 12.90 18.22
N TRP A 584 22.66 12.78 17.41
CA TRP A 584 23.66 11.72 17.57
C TRP A 584 24.29 11.70 18.97
N LYS A 585 24.54 12.88 19.57
CA LYS A 585 25.08 12.99 20.94
C LYS A 585 24.14 12.36 21.97
N ILE A 586 22.83 12.61 21.86
CA ILE A 586 21.82 12.03 22.74
C ILE A 586 21.72 10.51 22.50
N ARG A 587 21.79 10.05 21.25
CA ARG A 587 21.75 8.61 20.94
C ARG A 587 22.99 7.85 21.46
N ALA A 588 24.18 8.42 21.28
CA ALA A 588 25.42 7.86 21.81
C ALA A 588 25.42 7.82 23.36
N ARG A 589 24.89 8.87 24.00
CA ARG A 589 24.64 8.89 25.45
C ARG A 589 23.70 7.76 25.88
N ILE A 590 22.56 7.59 25.22
CA ILE A 590 21.61 6.51 25.53
C ILE A 590 22.26 5.13 25.43
N VAL A 591 23.17 4.89 24.47
CA VAL A 591 23.94 3.64 24.40
C VAL A 591 24.80 3.42 25.65
N ALA A 592 25.49 4.45 26.13
CA ALA A 592 26.31 4.37 27.34
C ALA A 592 25.47 4.14 28.61
N GLU A 593 24.36 4.87 28.75
CA GLU A 593 23.43 4.76 29.88
C GLU A 593 22.79 3.36 29.97
N ILE A 594 22.41 2.76 28.82
CA ILE A 594 21.94 1.37 28.75
C ILE A 594 23.06 0.39 29.13
N ALA A 595 24.28 0.57 28.61
CA ALA A 595 25.42 -0.29 28.92
C ALA A 595 25.75 -0.29 30.43
N SER A 596 25.65 0.89 31.06
CA SER A 596 25.84 1.08 32.50
C SER A 596 24.76 0.35 33.32
N ALA A 597 23.48 0.49 32.95
CA ALA A 597 22.38 -0.23 33.58
C ALA A 597 22.48 -1.76 33.45
N LEU A 598 22.86 -2.26 32.27
CA LEU A 598 23.07 -3.70 32.05
C LEU A 598 24.28 -4.22 32.83
N LEU A 599 25.39 -3.48 32.88
CA LEU A 599 26.56 -3.83 33.69
C LEU A 599 26.18 -3.98 35.18
N PHE A 600 25.36 -3.09 35.73
CA PHE A 600 24.86 -3.17 37.11
C PHE A 600 24.03 -4.44 37.36
N LEU A 601 23.05 -4.74 36.50
CA LEU A 601 22.21 -5.94 36.60
C LEU A 601 23.06 -7.23 36.46
N HIS A 602 23.97 -7.26 35.47
CA HIS A 602 24.84 -8.41 35.18
C HIS A 602 25.98 -8.61 36.20
N SER A 603 26.23 -7.62 37.06
CA SER A 603 27.22 -7.68 38.16
C SER A 603 26.58 -7.87 39.54
N SER A 604 25.25 -7.95 39.61
CA SER A 604 24.50 -8.14 40.85
C SER A 604 24.86 -9.46 41.57
N LYS A 605 24.68 -9.47 42.90
CA LYS A 605 25.00 -10.59 43.79
C LYS A 605 23.86 -10.78 44.82
N PRO A 606 23.59 -12.01 45.30
CA PRO A 606 24.32 -13.26 45.02
C PRO A 606 24.14 -13.78 43.59
N GLU A 607 23.06 -13.40 42.91
CA GLU A 607 22.75 -13.82 41.54
C GLU A 607 22.84 -12.66 40.54
N LYS A 608 23.31 -12.96 39.32
CA LYS A 608 23.25 -12.02 38.19
C LYS A 608 21.80 -11.85 37.75
N ILE A 609 21.36 -10.62 37.55
CA ILE A 609 20.00 -10.32 37.07
C ILE A 609 20.06 -10.11 35.56
N VAL A 610 19.23 -10.85 34.82
CA VAL A 610 19.06 -10.70 33.36
C VAL A 610 17.74 -9.98 33.12
N HIS A 611 17.71 -8.99 32.24
CA HIS A 611 16.48 -8.26 31.93
C HIS A 611 15.53 -9.12 31.07
N GLY A 612 16.05 -9.79 30.05
CA GLY A 612 15.35 -10.74 29.17
C GLY A 612 14.34 -10.11 28.20
N ASN A 613 13.93 -8.86 28.41
CA ASN A 613 12.94 -8.14 27.61
C ASN A 613 13.47 -6.74 27.22
N LEU A 614 14.78 -6.60 26.96
CA LEU A 614 15.36 -5.32 26.58
C LEU A 614 14.92 -4.93 25.16
N LYS A 615 14.25 -3.78 25.03
CA LYS A 615 13.76 -3.23 23.75
C LYS A 615 13.43 -1.73 23.89
N PRO A 616 13.36 -0.95 22.80
CA PRO A 616 13.10 0.49 22.83
C PRO A 616 11.77 0.92 23.49
N GLU A 617 10.75 0.07 23.59
CA GLU A 617 9.54 0.40 24.37
C GLU A 617 9.76 0.35 25.88
N ASN A 618 10.75 -0.43 26.33
CA ASN A 618 11.10 -0.60 27.74
C ASN A 618 12.24 0.35 28.18
N ILE A 619 12.68 1.23 27.29
CA ILE A 619 13.64 2.29 27.57
C ILE A 619 12.86 3.60 27.62
N LEU A 620 12.59 4.09 28.83
CA LEU A 620 11.86 5.33 29.08
C LEU A 620 12.81 6.52 29.13
N LEU A 621 12.31 7.71 28.84
CA LEU A 621 13.09 8.95 28.81
C LEU A 621 12.66 9.90 29.93
N HIS A 622 13.65 10.48 30.61
CA HIS A 622 13.47 11.53 31.61
C HIS A 622 13.46 12.92 30.97
N SER A 623 13.24 13.96 31.76
CA SER A 623 13.11 15.36 31.32
C SER A 623 14.28 15.84 30.46
N GLU A 624 15.52 15.50 30.85
CA GLU A 624 16.77 15.89 30.17
C GLU A 624 17.20 14.91 29.05
N LEU A 625 16.26 14.08 28.58
CA LEU A 625 16.45 13.02 27.57
C LEU A 625 17.52 11.96 27.93
N SER A 626 17.88 11.85 29.20
CA SER A 626 18.49 10.64 29.76
C SER A 626 17.48 9.50 29.78
N CYS A 627 17.98 8.26 29.75
CA CYS A 627 17.15 7.07 29.72
C CYS A 627 17.11 6.33 31.08
N LYS A 628 16.00 5.65 31.32
CA LYS A 628 15.81 4.67 32.40
C LYS A 628 15.14 3.42 31.84
N ILE A 629 15.71 2.25 32.11
CA ILE A 629 15.16 0.96 31.67
C ILE A 629 14.07 0.52 32.68
N CYS A 630 12.89 0.13 32.17
CA CYS A 630 11.81 -0.48 32.95
C CYS A 630 11.72 -2.00 32.65
N ASP A 631 10.78 -2.70 33.30
CA ASP A 631 10.55 -4.15 33.06
C ASP A 631 11.76 -5.08 33.27
N PHE A 632 12.80 -4.61 33.96
CA PHE A 632 13.92 -5.44 34.42
C PHE A 632 13.47 -6.36 35.58
N GLY A 633 14.08 -7.54 35.68
CA GLY A 633 13.82 -8.50 36.76
C GLY A 633 12.42 -9.15 36.76
N ILE A 634 11.45 -8.68 35.95
CA ILE A 634 10.10 -9.27 35.87
C ILE A 634 10.10 -10.74 35.41
N CYS A 635 11.18 -11.18 34.76
CA CYS A 635 11.45 -12.58 34.48
C CYS A 635 11.49 -13.46 35.75
N ARG A 636 11.96 -12.93 36.89
CA ARG A 636 12.07 -13.65 38.17
C ARG A 636 10.72 -13.82 38.87
N LEU A 637 9.75 -12.93 38.59
CA LEU A 637 8.37 -12.98 39.11
C LEU A 637 7.49 -14.07 38.46
N LEU A 638 8.05 -14.90 37.57
CA LEU A 638 7.32 -15.85 36.72
C LEU A 638 7.85 -17.28 36.93
N PRO A 639 6.97 -18.31 36.96
CA PRO A 639 7.42 -19.70 36.97
C PRO A 639 8.35 -20.04 35.80
N GLU A 640 9.30 -20.95 36.02
CA GLU A 640 10.25 -21.36 34.98
C GLU A 640 9.54 -21.97 33.75
N GLU A 641 8.45 -22.71 33.98
CA GLU A 641 7.59 -23.22 32.91
C GLU A 641 6.77 -22.13 32.20
N THR A 642 6.52 -21.01 32.87
CA THR A 642 5.88 -19.82 32.30
C THR A 642 6.89 -19.04 31.47
N LEU A 643 8.12 -18.84 31.93
CA LEU A 643 9.22 -18.30 31.10
C LEU A 643 9.39 -19.09 29.80
N ARG A 644 9.35 -20.43 29.87
CA ARG A 644 9.42 -21.33 28.71
C ARG A 644 8.16 -21.34 27.82
N ARG A 645 7.03 -20.77 28.28
CA ARG A 645 5.73 -20.70 27.58
C ARG A 645 5.19 -19.27 27.34
N CYS A 646 5.91 -18.23 27.76
CA CYS A 646 5.43 -16.86 27.80
C CYS A 646 4.99 -16.37 26.40
N PRO A 647 3.82 -15.71 26.26
CA PRO A 647 3.38 -15.17 24.98
C PRO A 647 4.39 -14.20 24.32
N SER A 648 5.16 -13.49 25.14
CA SER A 648 6.26 -12.59 24.77
C SER A 648 7.56 -13.27 24.32
N PHE A 649 7.70 -14.59 24.51
CA PHE A 649 8.93 -15.34 24.20
C PHE A 649 8.69 -16.57 23.29
N ARG A 650 7.54 -17.25 23.38
CA ARG A 650 7.21 -18.46 22.61
C ARG A 650 5.72 -18.58 22.24
N GLN A 651 5.25 -17.74 21.32
CA GLN A 651 4.07 -18.11 20.51
C GLN A 651 4.50 -18.89 19.26
N TYR A 652 4.25 -20.21 19.26
CA TYR A 652 4.55 -21.13 18.15
C TYR A 652 3.62 -21.00 16.92
N THR A 653 2.66 -20.07 16.96
CA THR A 653 1.56 -19.94 15.99
C THR A 653 1.59 -18.65 15.16
N GLU A 654 2.56 -17.77 15.40
CA GLU A 654 2.76 -16.52 14.64
C GLU A 654 3.80 -16.71 13.50
N PRO A 655 3.81 -15.86 12.45
CA PRO A 655 4.78 -15.97 11.35
C PRO A 655 6.24 -15.73 11.79
N LYS A 656 7.19 -16.26 11.01
CA LYS A 656 8.63 -15.96 11.17
C LYS A 656 8.87 -14.44 11.14
N GLY A 657 9.19 -13.85 12.29
CA GLY A 657 9.54 -12.44 12.44
C GLY A 657 8.90 -11.70 13.62
N ALA A 658 7.95 -12.31 14.35
CA ALA A 658 7.16 -11.62 15.39
C ALA A 658 7.95 -11.01 16.57
N PHE A 659 9.13 -11.55 16.91
CA PHE A 659 9.96 -11.09 18.04
C PHE A 659 11.39 -10.78 17.59
N PRO A 660 11.66 -9.57 17.07
CA PRO A 660 12.93 -9.26 16.40
C PRO A 660 14.10 -8.98 17.36
N TYR A 661 13.84 -8.70 18.65
CA TYR A 661 14.86 -8.48 19.69
C TYR A 661 15.31 -9.76 20.41
N THR A 662 14.68 -10.90 20.15
CA THR A 662 14.94 -12.15 20.87
C THR A 662 16.26 -12.79 20.43
N ASP A 663 17.11 -13.10 21.40
CA ASP A 663 18.36 -13.84 21.18
C ASP A 663 18.10 -15.21 20.51
N PRO A 664 18.69 -15.51 19.33
CA PRO A 664 18.50 -16.77 18.63
C PRO A 664 19.05 -17.98 19.41
N GLU A 665 20.05 -17.79 20.28
CA GLU A 665 20.52 -18.87 21.15
C GLU A 665 19.52 -19.15 22.27
N PHE A 666 18.96 -18.12 22.93
CA PHE A 666 17.86 -18.29 23.89
C PHE A 666 16.63 -18.94 23.25
N GLN A 667 16.24 -18.53 22.03
CA GLN A 667 15.12 -19.13 21.32
C GLN A 667 15.31 -20.65 21.10
N ARG A 668 16.55 -21.06 20.83
CA ARG A 668 16.99 -22.46 20.62
C ARG A 668 17.10 -23.26 21.92
N THR A 669 17.70 -22.71 22.96
CA THR A 669 18.01 -23.44 24.22
C THR A 669 16.91 -23.35 25.26
N GLY A 670 16.13 -22.26 25.28
CA GLY A 670 15.26 -21.88 26.39
C GLY A 670 15.98 -21.34 27.63
N ILE A 671 17.32 -21.19 27.59
CA ILE A 671 18.13 -20.74 28.72
C ILE A 671 18.43 -19.25 28.55
N LEU A 672 17.84 -18.41 29.41
CA LEU A 672 18.06 -16.98 29.42
C LEU A 672 19.40 -16.65 30.11
N THR A 673 20.22 -15.78 29.51
CA THR A 673 21.56 -15.44 30.02
C THR A 673 21.86 -13.95 29.89
N PRO A 674 22.86 -13.39 30.62
CA PRO A 674 23.32 -12.01 30.40
C PRO A 674 23.66 -11.71 28.92
N LYS A 675 24.21 -12.68 28.18
CA LYS A 675 24.54 -12.57 26.75
C LYS A 675 23.31 -12.42 25.85
N SER A 676 22.12 -12.73 26.34
CA SER A 676 20.85 -12.51 25.63
C SER A 676 20.45 -11.03 25.66
N ASP A 677 20.64 -10.34 26.79
CA ASP A 677 20.48 -8.87 26.86
C ASP A 677 21.50 -8.16 25.94
N ILE A 678 22.74 -8.68 25.85
CA ILE A 678 23.77 -8.13 24.95
C ILE A 678 23.33 -8.19 23.49
N TYR A 679 22.65 -9.26 23.07
CA TYR A 679 22.11 -9.37 21.70
C TYR A 679 21.02 -8.32 21.44
N SER A 680 20.06 -8.17 22.37
CA SER A 680 19.04 -7.13 22.29
C SER A 680 19.65 -5.72 22.27
N PHE A 681 20.71 -5.48 23.07
CA PHE A 681 21.44 -4.21 23.12
C PHE A 681 22.14 -3.89 21.79
N GLY A 682 22.77 -4.88 21.14
CA GLY A 682 23.38 -4.72 19.82
C GLY A 682 22.39 -4.23 18.76
N LEU A 683 21.18 -4.81 18.75
CA LEU A 683 20.10 -4.40 17.84
C LEU A 683 19.68 -2.95 18.09
N ILE A 684 19.58 -2.54 19.37
CA ILE A 684 19.22 -1.17 19.76
C ILE A 684 20.31 -0.17 19.35
N ILE A 685 21.60 -0.51 19.47
CA ILE A 685 22.70 0.33 18.95
C ILE A 685 22.55 0.55 17.44
N LEU A 686 22.31 -0.51 16.67
CA LEU A 686 22.14 -0.43 15.22
C LEU A 686 20.88 0.38 14.83
N GLN A 687 19.79 0.31 15.60
CA GLN A 687 18.62 1.16 15.36
C GLN A 687 18.87 2.63 15.71
N LEU A 688 19.58 2.92 16.80
CA LEU A 688 19.95 4.29 17.18
C LEU A 688 20.81 4.96 16.10
N LEU A 689 21.77 4.23 15.53
CA LEU A 689 22.60 4.70 14.41
C LEU A 689 21.79 4.97 13.13
N THR A 690 20.84 4.09 12.79
CA THR A 690 20.23 4.06 11.44
C THR A 690 18.82 4.65 11.35
N GLY A 691 18.09 4.75 12.46
CA GLY A 691 16.68 5.16 12.48
C GLY A 691 15.73 4.15 11.81
N ARG A 692 16.19 2.92 11.54
CA ARG A 692 15.46 1.90 10.76
C ARG A 692 14.81 0.82 11.64
N ALA A 693 13.80 0.16 11.09
CA ALA A 693 13.25 -1.06 11.68
C ALA A 693 14.22 -2.25 11.53
N LEU A 694 14.11 -3.25 12.39
CA LEU A 694 15.06 -4.38 12.47
C LEU A 694 15.08 -5.34 11.26
N VAL A 695 14.16 -5.21 10.31
CA VAL A 695 14.02 -6.16 9.18
C VAL A 695 15.23 -6.05 8.24
N GLY A 696 16.16 -6.99 8.36
CA GLY A 696 17.39 -7.03 7.56
C GLY A 696 18.55 -6.19 8.11
N LEU A 697 18.34 -5.41 9.17
CA LEU A 697 19.25 -4.35 9.63
C LEU A 697 20.69 -4.83 9.90
N VAL A 698 20.87 -5.95 10.58
CA VAL A 698 22.20 -6.54 10.87
C VAL A 698 22.94 -6.91 9.58
N GLY A 699 22.22 -7.35 8.54
CA GLY A 699 22.78 -7.65 7.22
C GLY A 699 23.14 -6.39 6.43
N GLU A 700 22.30 -5.35 6.48
CA GLU A 700 22.62 -4.04 5.89
C GLU A 700 23.86 -3.42 6.55
N ALA A 701 23.93 -3.41 7.88
CA ALA A 701 25.06 -2.88 8.64
C ALA A 701 26.36 -3.62 8.34
N ARG A 702 26.35 -4.97 8.36
CA ARG A 702 27.53 -5.78 8.03
C ARG A 702 27.99 -5.56 6.59
N LYS A 703 27.05 -5.39 5.63
CA LYS A 703 27.38 -5.02 4.25
C LYS A 703 28.00 -3.62 4.18
N ALA A 704 27.42 -2.62 4.85
CA ALA A 704 27.92 -1.25 4.85
C ALA A 704 29.35 -1.14 5.41
N VAL A 705 29.68 -1.88 6.47
CA VAL A 705 31.06 -2.05 6.96
C VAL A 705 31.94 -2.65 5.86
N SER A 706 31.55 -3.81 5.30
CA SER A 706 32.38 -4.53 4.32
C SER A 706 32.64 -3.76 3.00
N CYS A 707 31.76 -2.83 2.63
CA CYS A 707 31.93 -1.96 1.47
C CYS A 707 32.52 -0.58 1.81
N GLY A 708 32.74 -0.26 3.09
CA GLY A 708 33.21 1.07 3.54
C GLY A 708 32.18 2.21 3.48
N ILE A 709 30.90 1.92 3.20
CA ILE A 709 29.85 2.92 2.89
C ILE A 709 28.98 3.22 4.12
N LEU A 710 29.58 3.39 5.30
CA LEU A 710 28.85 3.55 6.57
C LEU A 710 27.88 4.74 6.57
N ALA A 711 28.22 5.86 5.93
CA ALA A 711 27.34 7.02 5.83
C ALA A 711 25.96 6.70 5.21
N SER A 712 25.86 5.66 4.35
CA SER A 712 24.60 5.30 3.67
C SER A 712 23.55 4.63 4.56
N ILE A 713 23.92 4.16 5.76
CA ILE A 713 22.99 3.53 6.70
C ILE A 713 22.50 4.47 7.81
N LEU A 714 23.21 5.57 8.06
CA LEU A 714 22.97 6.45 9.21
C LEU A 714 21.64 7.23 9.09
N ASP A 715 21.08 7.57 10.25
CA ASP A 715 19.94 8.46 10.35
C ASP A 715 20.39 9.92 10.20
N SER A 716 20.12 10.53 9.05
CA SER A 716 20.40 11.95 8.79
C SER A 716 19.61 12.90 9.72
N SER A 717 18.51 12.44 10.33
CA SER A 717 17.76 13.23 11.32
C SER A 717 18.39 13.24 12.72
N ALA A 718 19.50 12.54 12.92
CA ALA A 718 20.36 12.69 14.11
C ALA A 718 21.40 13.81 13.97
N GLY A 719 21.52 14.42 12.78
CA GLY A 719 22.64 15.30 12.42
C GLY A 719 23.86 14.52 11.91
N GLU A 720 24.98 15.22 11.74
CA GLU A 720 26.23 14.62 11.26
C GLU A 720 26.93 13.82 12.36
N TRP A 721 27.10 12.51 12.14
CA TRP A 721 27.78 11.62 13.09
C TRP A 721 29.29 11.64 12.86
N PRO A 722 30.13 11.77 13.90
CA PRO A 722 31.58 11.59 13.76
C PRO A 722 31.92 10.18 13.29
N THR A 723 32.86 10.06 12.34
CA THR A 723 33.26 8.78 11.73
C THR A 723 33.80 7.79 12.77
N PHE A 724 34.56 8.25 13.77
CA PHE A 724 35.07 7.43 14.87
C PHE A 724 33.94 6.82 15.70
N VAL A 725 33.03 7.67 16.22
CA VAL A 725 31.86 7.26 17.01
C VAL A 725 30.97 6.30 16.21
N THR A 726 30.74 6.61 14.94
CA THR A 726 29.98 5.76 14.01
C THR A 726 30.59 4.37 13.89
N ARG A 727 31.88 4.27 13.53
CA ARG A 727 32.57 2.99 13.35
C ARG A 727 32.52 2.19 14.66
N ARG A 728 32.87 2.80 15.79
CA ARG A 728 32.92 2.12 17.08
C ARG A 728 31.57 1.57 17.52
N LEU A 729 30.49 2.32 17.32
CA LEU A 729 29.13 1.87 17.64
C LEU A 729 28.62 0.80 16.66
N VAL A 730 28.91 0.91 15.35
CA VAL A 730 28.54 -0.12 14.36
C VAL A 730 29.25 -1.44 14.66
N ASP A 731 30.56 -1.39 14.90
CA ASP A 731 31.37 -2.59 15.18
C ASP A 731 30.93 -3.27 16.48
N LEU A 732 30.67 -2.49 17.56
CA LEU A 732 30.13 -3.03 18.80
C LEU A 732 28.72 -3.61 18.60
N GLY A 733 27.84 -2.92 17.88
CA GLY A 733 26.49 -3.39 17.58
C GLY A 733 26.48 -4.72 16.83
N LEU A 734 27.36 -4.87 15.83
CA LEU A 734 27.53 -6.12 15.08
C LEU A 734 28.11 -7.25 15.94
N GLN A 735 29.12 -6.99 16.78
CA GLN A 735 29.67 -7.98 17.71
C GLN A 735 28.63 -8.45 18.75
N CYS A 736 27.83 -7.52 19.28
CA CYS A 736 26.71 -7.84 20.16
C CYS A 736 25.64 -8.71 19.47
N CYS A 737 25.41 -8.52 18.16
CA CYS A 737 24.45 -9.29 17.37
C CYS A 737 24.98 -10.64 16.83
N GLU A 738 26.15 -11.12 17.27
CA GLU A 738 26.64 -12.43 16.79
C GLU A 738 25.78 -13.62 17.27
N LEU A 739 25.73 -14.66 16.44
CA LEU A 739 24.77 -15.76 16.62
C LEU A 739 25.06 -16.62 17.84
N ASN A 740 26.34 -16.83 18.19
CA ASN A 740 26.73 -17.55 19.41
C ASN A 740 26.97 -16.57 20.56
N SER A 741 26.41 -16.84 21.74
CA SER A 741 26.61 -16.03 22.96
C SER A 741 28.08 -15.86 23.39
N ARG A 742 28.96 -16.76 22.96
CA ARG A 742 30.42 -16.73 23.23
C ARG A 742 31.17 -15.65 22.46
N ASP A 743 30.71 -15.33 21.25
CA ASP A 743 31.40 -14.42 20.33
C ASP A 743 31.01 -12.95 20.60
N ARG A 744 29.90 -12.75 21.33
CA ARG A 744 29.43 -11.44 21.82
C ARG A 744 30.36 -10.90 22.92
N PRO A 745 30.57 -9.59 23.03
CA PRO A 745 31.39 -8.99 24.09
C PRO A 745 30.79 -9.22 25.48
N GLU A 746 31.60 -9.03 26.52
CA GLU A 746 31.11 -8.84 27.90
C GLU A 746 31.14 -7.35 28.23
N LEU A 747 30.08 -6.83 28.86
CA LEU A 747 30.08 -5.47 29.38
C LEU A 747 31.05 -5.42 30.55
N THR A 748 32.12 -4.65 30.39
CA THR A 748 33.11 -4.40 31.43
C THR A 748 33.08 -2.92 31.84
N PRO A 749 33.54 -2.56 33.05
CA PRO A 749 33.65 -1.16 33.46
C PRO A 749 34.54 -0.31 32.53
N ILE A 750 35.46 -0.93 31.80
CA ILE A 750 36.31 -0.27 30.79
C ILE A 750 35.46 0.08 29.56
N LEU A 751 34.71 -0.89 29.01
CA LEU A 751 33.85 -0.67 27.85
C LEU A 751 32.72 0.33 28.12
N VAL A 752 32.13 0.32 29.33
CA VAL A 752 31.11 1.32 29.70
C VAL A 752 31.72 2.73 29.74
N ARG A 753 32.90 2.91 30.36
CA ARG A 753 33.61 4.20 30.37
C ARG A 753 34.05 4.68 28.99
N GLU A 754 34.34 3.77 28.08
CA GLU A 754 34.62 4.10 26.68
C GLU A 754 33.36 4.66 25.99
N LEU A 755 32.21 4.01 26.18
CA LEU A 755 30.93 4.45 25.63
C LEU A 755 30.47 5.81 26.21
N GLU A 756 30.67 6.03 27.51
CA GLU A 756 30.43 7.32 28.18
C GLU A 756 31.23 8.47 27.52
N GLN A 757 32.43 8.21 27.01
CA GLN A 757 33.25 9.24 26.35
C GLN A 757 32.79 9.55 24.92
N LEU A 758 32.13 8.62 24.22
CA LEU A 758 31.74 8.81 22.81
C LEU A 758 30.78 9.99 22.56
N HIS A 759 30.03 10.42 23.57
CA HIS A 759 29.14 11.59 23.48
C HIS A 759 29.70 12.87 24.13
N VAL A 760 30.84 12.76 24.82
CA VAL A 760 31.55 13.86 25.51
C VAL A 760 32.71 14.39 24.65
N LEU A 761 33.07 13.69 23.56
CA LEU A 761 33.91 14.19 22.49
C LEU A 761 33.26 15.41 21.80
N GLU A 762 33.51 16.58 22.37
CA GLU A 762 33.62 17.81 21.59
C GLU A 762 34.73 17.63 20.55
N GLU A 763 34.52 18.19 19.36
CA GLU A 763 35.58 18.35 18.39
C GLU A 763 36.70 19.15 19.07
N ARG A 764 37.91 18.55 19.20
CA ARG A 764 39.04 19.31 19.74
C ARG A 764 39.27 20.49 18.79
N PRO A 765 39.09 21.75 19.23
CA PRO A 765 39.37 22.87 18.35
C PRO A 765 40.84 22.78 17.97
N VAL A 766 41.14 22.90 16.67
CA VAL A 766 42.52 22.86 16.17
C VAL A 766 43.31 23.95 16.92
N PRO A 767 44.35 23.59 17.69
CA PRO A 767 45.17 24.60 18.35
C PRO A 767 45.73 25.55 17.29
N SER A 768 45.56 26.87 17.46
CA SER A 768 45.85 27.85 16.40
C SER A 768 47.31 27.83 15.94
N PHE A 769 48.23 27.36 16.79
CA PHE A 769 49.65 27.15 16.45
C PHE A 769 49.92 25.92 15.55
N PHE A 770 48.91 25.10 15.23
CA PHE A 770 48.99 24.07 14.18
C PHE A 770 48.54 24.59 12.81
N LEU A 771 47.88 25.74 12.74
CA LEU A 771 47.40 26.35 11.50
C LEU A 771 48.50 27.19 10.85
N CYS A 772 48.69 27.06 9.55
CA CYS A 772 49.58 27.93 8.78
C CYS A 772 49.04 29.36 8.78
N PRO A 773 49.83 30.38 9.15
CA PRO A 773 49.33 31.75 9.16
C PRO A 773 48.90 32.29 7.78
N ILE A 774 49.44 31.74 6.69
CA ILE A 774 49.10 32.13 5.31
C ILE A 774 47.82 31.43 4.83
N LEU A 775 47.71 30.11 5.03
CA LEU A 775 46.61 29.29 4.49
C LEU A 775 45.41 29.16 5.43
N GLN A 776 45.61 29.33 6.74
CA GLN A 776 44.66 28.99 7.82
C GLN A 776 44.27 27.49 7.88
N GLU A 777 45.07 26.62 7.26
CA GLU A 777 44.95 25.16 7.25
C GLU A 777 46.04 24.49 8.12
N ILE A 778 45.84 23.22 8.51
CA ILE A 778 46.81 22.48 9.35
C ILE A 778 48.13 22.26 8.59
N MET A 779 49.27 22.58 9.23
CA MET A 779 50.59 22.42 8.61
C MET A 779 51.01 20.95 8.46
N HIS A 780 51.37 20.56 7.24
CA HIS A 780 51.92 19.26 6.87
C HIS A 780 53.46 19.30 6.75
N ASP A 781 54.05 20.41 6.29
CA ASP A 781 55.48 20.72 6.34
C ASP A 781 55.73 22.03 7.10
N PRO A 782 55.61 22.05 8.44
CA PRO A 782 55.85 23.25 9.23
C PRO A 782 57.33 23.68 9.15
N GLN A 783 57.60 24.81 8.51
CA GLN A 783 58.92 25.43 8.31
C GLN A 783 59.01 26.76 9.09
N VAL A 784 60.10 26.95 9.83
CA VAL A 784 60.39 28.21 10.55
C VAL A 784 61.11 29.19 9.61
N ALA A 785 60.64 30.43 9.56
CA ALA A 785 61.29 31.52 8.84
C ALA A 785 62.20 32.36 9.77
N ALA A 786 62.96 33.31 9.19
CA ALA A 786 63.89 34.15 9.94
C ALA A 786 63.23 35.16 10.92
N ASP A 787 61.90 35.28 10.89
CA ASP A 787 61.10 36.04 11.85
C ASP A 787 60.70 35.22 13.10
N GLY A 788 61.04 33.92 13.13
CA GLY A 788 60.68 32.98 14.20
C GLY A 788 59.28 32.38 14.09
N PHE A 789 58.46 32.78 13.11
CA PHE A 789 57.15 32.19 12.86
C PHE A 789 57.29 30.89 12.05
N THR A 790 56.36 29.96 12.28
CA THR A 790 56.25 28.70 11.53
C THR A 790 55.11 28.77 10.53
N TYR A 791 55.33 28.27 9.32
CA TYR A 791 54.42 28.33 8.19
C TYR A 791 54.39 26.98 7.46
N GLU A 792 53.40 26.75 6.60
CA GLU A 792 53.44 25.62 5.65
C GLU A 792 54.56 25.85 4.63
N GLY A 793 55.38 24.82 4.40
CA GLY A 793 56.63 24.91 3.65
C GLY A 793 56.43 25.28 2.19
N GLU A 794 55.36 24.79 1.55
CA GLU A 794 55.00 25.17 0.19
C GLU A 794 54.47 26.61 0.11
N ALA A 795 53.62 27.02 1.06
CA ALA A 795 53.03 28.36 1.09
C ALA A 795 54.09 29.45 1.32
N LEU A 796 55.03 29.22 2.25
CA LEU A 796 56.13 30.14 2.52
C LEU A 796 57.15 30.16 1.37
N ARG A 797 57.47 29.00 0.77
CA ARG A 797 58.32 28.94 -0.42
C ARG A 797 57.72 29.75 -1.56
N GLY A 798 56.44 29.55 -1.87
CA GLY A 798 55.72 30.32 -2.87
C GLY A 798 55.68 31.83 -2.58
N TRP A 799 55.58 32.23 -1.31
CA TRP A 799 55.69 33.64 -0.93
C TRP A 799 57.07 34.25 -1.26
N LEU A 800 58.15 33.54 -0.91
CA LEU A 800 59.52 33.98 -1.20
C LEU A 800 59.85 33.96 -2.70
N GLU A 801 59.42 32.93 -3.44
CA GLU A 801 59.63 32.79 -4.88
C GLU A 801 58.89 33.85 -5.70
N ASN A 802 57.82 34.44 -5.16
CA ASN A 802 57.17 35.65 -5.68
C ASN A 802 57.96 36.96 -5.39
N GLY A 803 59.26 36.87 -5.08
CA GLY A 803 60.15 38.01 -4.90
C GLY A 803 59.97 38.79 -3.60
N ARG A 804 59.33 38.20 -2.57
CA ARG A 804 59.03 38.87 -1.30
C ARG A 804 60.05 38.53 -0.24
N GLU A 805 60.92 39.49 0.10
CA GLU A 805 61.88 39.34 1.21
C GLU A 805 61.30 39.69 2.59
N THR A 806 59.97 39.88 2.72
CA THR A 806 59.30 40.26 3.98
C THR A 806 58.55 39.10 4.63
N SER A 807 58.48 39.13 5.96
CA SER A 807 57.69 38.25 6.81
C SER A 807 56.20 38.31 6.42
N PRO A 808 55.53 37.18 6.13
CA PRO A 808 54.09 37.15 5.89
C PRO A 808 53.27 37.63 7.10
N MET A 809 53.77 37.47 8.33
CA MET A 809 53.06 37.86 9.56
C MET A 809 53.30 39.30 10.00
N THR A 810 54.50 39.85 9.79
CA THR A 810 54.89 41.18 10.32
C THR A 810 55.18 42.22 9.23
N ASN A 811 55.29 41.80 7.97
CA ASN A 811 55.73 42.58 6.82
C ASN A 811 57.12 43.26 6.98
N LEU A 812 57.90 42.88 8.00
CA LEU A 812 59.28 43.30 8.17
C LEU A 812 60.22 42.48 7.27
N LYS A 813 61.33 43.06 6.82
CA LYS A 813 62.32 42.33 6.01
C LYS A 813 62.97 41.21 6.83
N LEU A 814 63.01 40.00 6.26
CA LEU A 814 63.66 38.82 6.83
C LEU A 814 65.19 38.99 6.81
N SER A 815 65.87 38.54 7.87
CA SER A 815 67.33 38.59 7.97
C SER A 815 68.04 37.55 7.10
N HIS A 816 67.36 36.44 6.79
CA HIS A 816 67.78 35.44 5.79
C HIS A 816 66.57 34.75 5.16
N LEU A 817 66.78 34.12 4.00
CA LEU A 817 65.74 33.35 3.29
C LEU A 817 65.82 31.83 3.55
N HIS A 818 66.76 31.38 4.39
CA HIS A 818 66.84 29.98 4.81
C HIS A 818 65.64 29.60 5.70
N LEU A 819 65.04 28.43 5.40
CA LEU A 819 63.95 27.83 6.15
C LEU A 819 64.47 26.66 7.01
N ALA A 820 63.97 26.53 8.24
CA ALA A 820 64.36 25.46 9.16
C ALA A 820 63.16 24.56 9.49
N PRO A 821 63.20 23.22 9.25
CA PRO A 821 62.06 22.36 9.50
C PRO A 821 61.69 22.26 10.99
N ASN A 822 60.44 22.58 11.34
CA ASN A 822 59.93 22.49 12.70
C ASN A 822 59.48 21.05 13.02
N HIS A 823 60.46 20.15 13.15
CA HIS A 823 60.21 18.73 13.45
C HIS A 823 59.39 18.52 14.75
N ALA A 824 59.58 19.37 15.76
CA ALA A 824 58.82 19.31 17.01
C ALA A 824 57.33 19.61 16.79
N LEU A 825 57.01 20.68 16.04
CA LEU A 825 55.62 21.01 15.71
C LEU A 825 54.99 19.96 14.80
N ARG A 826 55.75 19.42 13.83
CA ARG A 826 55.30 18.33 12.95
C ARG A 826 54.90 17.09 13.75
N LEU A 827 55.73 16.69 14.72
CA LEU A 827 55.45 15.56 15.60
C LEU A 827 54.24 15.84 16.51
N ALA A 828 54.09 17.06 17.03
CA ALA A 828 52.92 17.45 17.83
C ALA A 828 51.61 17.43 17.02
N ILE A 829 51.64 17.89 15.76
CA ILE A 829 50.51 17.83 14.83
C ILE A 829 50.17 16.36 14.51
N GLN A 830 51.17 15.52 14.23
CA GLN A 830 50.98 14.09 13.99
C GLN A 830 50.42 13.36 15.22
N GLU A 831 50.94 13.63 16.42
CA GLU A 831 50.43 13.05 17.67
C GLU A 831 48.99 13.49 17.98
N TRP A 832 48.63 14.74 17.63
CA TRP A 832 47.26 15.24 17.77
C TRP A 832 46.32 14.58 16.77
N LEU A 833 46.70 14.49 15.49
CA LEU A 833 45.94 13.82 14.43
C LEU A 833 45.76 12.31 14.70
N CYS A 834 46.76 11.64 15.28
CA CYS A 834 46.66 10.24 15.68
C CYS A 834 45.88 9.99 16.98
N LYS A 835 45.32 11.05 17.60
CA LYS A 835 44.43 10.97 18.78
C LYS A 835 42.99 11.40 18.45
N CYS A 836 42.60 11.28 17.17
CA CYS A 836 41.30 11.55 16.58
C CYS A 836 40.82 10.33 15.74
#